data_AF-A0A1H1BEZ3-F1
#
_entry.id   AF-A0A1H1BEZ3-F1
#
_cell.length_a   1.000
_cell.length_b   1.000
_cell.length_c   1.000
_cell.angle_alpha   90.00
_cell.angle_beta   90.00
_cell.angle_gamma   90.00
#
_symmetry.space_group_name_H-M   'P 1'
#
loop_
_entity.id
_entity.type
_entity.pdbx_description
1 polymer ?
#
loop_
_entity_poly.entity_id
_entity_poly.type
_entity_poly.pdbx_seq_one_letter_code
_entity_poly.pdbx_strand_id
1 'polypeptide(L)'
;MLMLSLFPQRHLLPLLAVVALLSACRADNTASVDATPPPAAARPTAGAAPARVTAAAVPSTAVPNPILFVTQVPTQGDPFASRMSTFANHLPSMAALTRGGDLMIRYPDGSLRNLTKEAGFGMEGQQGANAIAVREPAVHWSGTKAIFSMVVGGPPQRYAHPTAKWQMFEVTGLGQGQAAVITKVANQPADYNNVSPIYDSQDRILFTSDRPRGGEAHLYPQLDEYESTPTITGVWQLDPSNGQVRLLNHAPSGAFSPSIDRYGRVIFIRWDHLQRDQQADAGTYGAHDLASEASGAASIGLQPETFPESRSGMSSAYGNVNGFTYNLFTPWQMNQDGTEELTLNHIGRQELSFGYLPKSFSTDSALSDYSNTALIANKKYIRMDGGLFQIREDPTVEGSYYAIYTREFATGGTNQIVRITGAPHLNAEQMEIVDASPAADGSGNLAGGRFRTPLPMSSGHMVASYTSSPAFQAGVALRLHQLQTNAGGMLVAGPALTPGISKNLTWWDPDNQRSYNGVLWEIDPVEVVARTRPPVTTTPMASPEQSVFASEQVNEAAFRAWLKANQLALIVTRNQTARDRDDKQQPYNLRVPGGVQTLGGGGRIYEISHYQILQANMIRAYTTGSIYQRGRRPIAQPMAVAANPANAGGPAGSVRIAADGSTAAFVPASRALTWQSTDAAGVPIVRERLWVTLQPGEIRTCTGCHGENARNQAGGTPSTTPPEALRQLLRHWKQQNGATPIRVNGAHPLIPNPSVAMPPATAGATVMPADEGATVTASWLGEVRRAIRRDRADR
;
A
#
# COMPACT_ATOMS: atom_id res chain seq x y z
N MET A 1 12.45 -11.64 -32.93
CA MET A 1 12.08 -11.76 -34.36
C MET A 1 10.57 -11.86 -34.39
N LEU A 2 9.74 -10.94 -34.88
CA LEU A 2 9.74 -9.65 -35.59
C LEU A 2 8.59 -8.87 -34.88
N MET A 3 8.58 -7.58 -34.56
CA MET A 3 8.96 -6.38 -35.30
C MET A 3 9.49 -5.32 -34.32
N LEU A 4 10.58 -4.68 -34.70
CA LEU A 4 11.08 -3.43 -34.15
C LEU A 4 11.23 -2.44 -35.31
N SER A 5 11.20 -1.14 -34.96
CA SER A 5 11.61 0.06 -35.71
C SER A 5 10.56 0.79 -36.57
N LEU A 6 10.29 2.06 -36.23
CA LEU A 6 10.80 3.27 -36.92
C LEU A 6 10.10 4.58 -36.43
N PHE A 7 10.82 5.36 -35.60
CA PHE A 7 11.05 6.86 -35.52
C PHE A 7 10.09 7.91 -36.16
N PRO A 8 10.21 9.25 -35.90
CA PRO A 8 11.20 10.00 -35.09
C PRO A 8 10.68 11.16 -34.17
N GLN A 9 11.60 11.63 -33.32
CA GLN A 9 11.65 12.96 -32.69
C GLN A 9 11.52 14.11 -33.72
N ARG A 10 10.85 15.20 -33.33
CA ARG A 10 11.04 16.53 -33.93
C ARG A 10 11.30 17.57 -32.83
N HIS A 11 12.51 18.13 -32.88
CA HIS A 11 12.88 19.36 -32.19
C HIS A 11 12.34 20.58 -32.95
N LEU A 12 11.92 21.60 -32.21
CA LEU A 12 11.86 22.98 -32.69
C LEU A 12 13.00 23.77 -32.03
N LEU A 13 13.89 24.32 -32.87
CA LEU A 13 14.83 25.38 -32.51
C LEU A 13 14.10 26.74 -32.46
N PRO A 14 14.73 27.75 -31.86
CA PRO A 14 15.09 28.92 -32.65
C PRO A 14 16.59 29.23 -32.61
N LEU A 15 17.04 29.85 -33.70
CA LEU A 15 18.41 30.20 -34.05
C LEU A 15 18.57 31.74 -33.93
N LEU A 16 19.56 32.21 -33.16
CA LEU A 16 20.27 33.49 -33.30
C LEU A 16 21.43 33.44 -32.29
N ALA A 17 22.64 33.02 -32.67
CA ALA A 17 23.69 33.72 -33.44
C ALA A 17 24.80 34.25 -32.50
N VAL A 18 25.94 33.53 -32.55
CA VAL A 18 27.39 33.91 -32.58
C VAL A 18 27.86 35.02 -31.61
N VAL A 19 28.94 34.94 -30.79
CA VAL A 19 30.39 34.67 -31.00
C VAL A 19 31.02 34.52 -29.60
N ALA A 20 31.60 33.37 -29.24
CA ALA A 20 33.03 33.01 -29.15
C ALA A 20 33.88 33.59 -27.99
N LEU A 21 34.73 32.68 -27.49
CA LEU A 21 36.04 32.81 -26.85
C LEU A 21 36.18 32.64 -25.32
N LEU A 22 36.86 31.53 -25.02
CA LEU A 22 37.59 31.11 -23.82
C LEU A 22 38.45 32.22 -23.19
N SER A 23 38.54 32.24 -21.85
CA SER A 23 39.80 31.98 -21.15
C SER A 23 39.65 31.99 -19.63
N ALA A 24 40.49 31.15 -19.02
CA ALA A 24 40.72 30.98 -17.60
C ALA A 24 41.15 32.28 -16.88
N CYS A 25 40.93 32.33 -15.56
CA CYS A 25 42.01 32.59 -14.61
C CYS A 25 41.56 32.42 -13.14
N ARG A 26 42.56 32.10 -12.34
CA ARG A 26 42.60 31.66 -10.95
C ARG A 26 42.71 32.85 -9.99
N ALA A 27 42.34 32.59 -8.73
CA ALA A 27 43.01 33.03 -7.49
C ALA A 27 42.97 34.53 -7.08
N ASP A 28 42.35 34.84 -5.93
CA ASP A 28 43.02 35.07 -4.62
C ASP A 28 42.37 36.17 -3.74
N ASN A 29 42.11 35.76 -2.49
CA ASN A 29 42.30 36.43 -1.19
C ASN A 29 41.71 37.81 -0.80
N THR A 30 41.58 37.89 0.54
CA THR A 30 41.37 39.06 1.44
C THR A 30 39.89 39.38 1.74
N ALA A 31 39.44 39.65 2.97
CA ALA A 31 40.08 39.82 4.27
C ALA A 31 39.08 39.50 5.40
N SER A 32 39.62 39.22 6.59
CA SER A 32 38.91 39.11 7.87
C SER A 32 38.67 40.50 8.49
N VAL A 33 37.58 40.67 9.24
CA VAL A 33 37.49 41.58 10.39
C VAL A 33 36.54 41.00 11.44
N ASP A 34 37.05 40.89 12.66
CA ASP A 34 36.41 40.52 13.93
C ASP A 34 35.36 41.54 14.41
N ALA A 35 34.28 41.06 15.03
CA ALA A 35 33.60 41.75 16.14
C ALA A 35 32.66 40.78 16.89
N THR A 36 32.95 40.59 18.17
CA THR A 36 32.23 39.75 19.14
C THR A 36 30.96 40.41 19.70
N PRO A 37 29.87 39.67 19.96
CA PRO A 37 28.79 40.08 20.87
C PRO A 37 28.59 39.13 22.08
N PRO A 38 27.82 39.54 23.13
CA PRO A 38 27.99 39.16 24.55
C PRO A 38 27.24 37.87 24.98
N PRO A 39 27.44 37.35 26.22
CA PRO A 39 26.98 36.02 26.58
C PRO A 39 25.48 35.99 26.90
N ALA A 40 24.75 35.11 26.21
CA ALA A 40 23.34 34.83 26.50
C ALA A 40 23.20 33.65 27.48
N ALA A 41 22.26 33.82 28.40
CA ALA A 41 21.96 32.97 29.54
C ALA A 41 21.68 31.49 29.22
N ALA A 42 22.01 30.63 30.19
CA ALA A 42 21.82 29.19 30.16
C ALA A 42 20.39 28.76 29.85
N ARG A 43 20.24 27.91 28.82
CA ARG A 43 19.05 27.10 28.56
C ARG A 43 19.24 25.68 29.13
N PRO A 44 18.16 25.01 29.56
CA PRO A 44 18.22 23.66 30.12
C PRO A 44 18.72 22.66 29.07
N THR A 45 19.59 21.77 29.50
CA THR A 45 20.18 20.70 28.70
C THR A 45 19.09 19.83 28.07
N ALA A 46 19.04 19.81 26.75
CA ALA A 46 18.35 18.79 25.98
C ALA A 46 18.94 17.42 26.34
N GLY A 47 18.07 16.46 26.62
CA GLY A 47 18.45 15.06 26.85
C GLY A 47 19.31 14.54 25.69
N ALA A 48 20.31 13.75 26.05
CA ALA A 48 21.31 13.18 25.16
C ALA A 48 20.67 12.62 23.87
N ALA A 49 21.21 13.03 22.72
CA ALA A 49 20.99 12.35 21.46
C ALA A 49 21.33 10.85 21.62
N PRO A 50 20.55 9.93 21.05
CA PRO A 50 20.92 8.52 21.06
C PRO A 50 22.28 8.39 20.37
N ALA A 51 23.20 7.73 21.07
CA ALA A 51 24.53 7.43 20.54
C ALA A 51 24.39 6.79 19.16
N ARG A 52 25.14 7.29 18.17
CA ARG A 52 25.36 6.57 16.91
C ARG A 52 26.07 5.27 17.25
N VAL A 53 25.30 4.20 17.45
CA VAL A 53 25.84 2.85 17.56
C VAL A 53 26.20 2.41 16.14
N THR A 54 27.46 2.61 15.77
CA THR A 54 28.05 1.88 14.65
C THR A 54 28.17 0.43 15.11
N ALA A 55 27.31 -0.46 14.60
CA ALA A 55 27.55 -1.89 14.72
C ALA A 55 28.89 -2.18 14.02
N ALA A 56 29.94 -2.39 14.81
CA ALA A 56 31.22 -2.84 14.28
C ALA A 56 31.07 -4.31 13.87
N ALA A 57 31.25 -4.59 12.58
CA ALA A 57 31.27 -5.95 12.08
C ALA A 57 32.43 -6.73 12.72
N VAL A 58 32.15 -7.96 13.15
CA VAL A 58 33.15 -8.92 13.64
C VAL A 58 34.10 -9.27 12.47
N PRO A 59 35.43 -9.38 12.70
CA PRO A 59 36.38 -9.82 11.67
C PRO A 59 36.00 -11.20 11.10
N SER A 60 36.44 -11.45 9.85
CA SER A 60 36.04 -12.52 8.92
C SER A 60 36.07 -13.94 9.49
N THR A 61 35.04 -14.28 10.27
CA THR A 61 34.65 -15.66 10.55
C THR A 61 33.54 -16.05 9.57
N ALA A 62 33.46 -17.34 9.24
CA ALA A 62 32.39 -17.85 8.38
C ALA A 62 31.03 -17.53 9.02
N VAL A 63 30.02 -17.23 8.18
CA VAL A 63 28.65 -16.99 8.66
C VAL A 63 28.21 -18.14 9.58
N PRO A 64 27.85 -17.86 10.85
CA PRO A 64 27.80 -18.89 11.90
C PRO A 64 26.50 -19.69 11.92
N ASN A 65 25.45 -19.20 11.27
CA ASN A 65 24.15 -19.85 11.23
C ASN A 65 23.83 -20.35 9.81
N PRO A 66 23.07 -21.44 9.65
CA PRO A 66 22.66 -21.89 8.33
C PRO A 66 21.78 -20.84 7.64
N ILE A 67 21.85 -20.80 6.31
CA ILE A 67 21.10 -19.88 5.46
C ILE A 67 20.24 -20.71 4.50
N LEU A 68 18.92 -20.54 4.57
CA LEU A 68 18.01 -20.95 3.50
C LEU A 68 18.00 -19.88 2.41
N PHE A 69 17.98 -20.28 1.16
CA PHE A 69 17.90 -19.37 0.03
C PHE A 69 17.32 -20.06 -1.19
N VAL A 70 17.07 -19.28 -2.23
CA VAL A 70 16.42 -19.75 -3.44
C VAL A 70 17.35 -19.61 -4.62
N THR A 71 17.39 -20.62 -5.49
CA THR A 71 17.99 -20.49 -6.81
C THR A 71 16.96 -20.11 -7.87
N GLN A 72 17.37 -19.38 -8.90
CA GLN A 72 16.50 -19.00 -10.02
C GLN A 72 17.27 -19.00 -11.33
N VAL A 73 16.63 -19.48 -12.41
CA VAL A 73 17.17 -19.34 -13.76
C VAL A 73 17.22 -17.86 -14.14
N PRO A 74 18.40 -17.31 -14.48
CA PRO A 74 18.53 -15.92 -14.89
C PRO A 74 17.68 -15.59 -16.11
N THR A 75 17.04 -14.42 -16.07
CA THR A 75 16.34 -13.83 -17.22
C THR A 75 17.26 -12.90 -18.00
N GLN A 76 16.83 -12.49 -19.20
CA GLN A 76 17.53 -11.49 -20.02
C GLN A 76 17.33 -10.08 -19.44
N GLY A 77 17.94 -9.81 -18.28
CA GLY A 77 17.64 -8.60 -17.49
C GLY A 77 16.27 -8.69 -16.82
N ASP A 78 15.57 -7.56 -16.74
CA ASP A 78 14.22 -7.43 -16.16
C ASP A 78 13.19 -7.17 -17.27
N PRO A 79 12.55 -8.21 -17.84
CA PRO A 79 11.70 -8.09 -19.03
C PRO A 79 10.29 -7.51 -18.78
N PHE A 80 10.10 -6.77 -17.68
CA PHE A 80 8.80 -6.33 -17.13
C PHE A 80 7.92 -7.51 -16.66
N ALA A 81 7.22 -7.31 -15.53
CA ALA A 81 6.34 -8.30 -14.89
C ALA A 81 6.98 -9.69 -14.72
N SER A 82 8.30 -9.72 -14.50
CA SER A 82 9.05 -10.92 -14.16
C SER A 82 9.08 -11.13 -12.65
N ARG A 83 9.48 -12.31 -12.19
CA ARG A 83 9.70 -12.55 -10.75
C ARG A 83 10.66 -11.56 -10.10
N MET A 84 11.61 -10.99 -10.85
CA MET A 84 12.57 -10.02 -10.30
C MET A 84 12.06 -8.58 -10.31
N SER A 85 11.00 -8.30 -11.08
CA SER A 85 10.43 -6.96 -11.19
C SER A 85 9.90 -6.48 -9.83
N THR A 86 9.80 -5.16 -9.68
CA THR A 86 9.36 -4.50 -8.45
C THR A 86 7.86 -4.68 -8.19
N PHE A 87 7.08 -4.91 -9.23
CA PHE A 87 5.64 -5.21 -9.19
C PHE A 87 5.28 -6.26 -10.25
N ALA A 88 4.03 -6.73 -10.24
CA ALA A 88 3.55 -7.84 -11.08
C ALA A 88 4.44 -9.12 -11.01
N ASN A 89 5.23 -9.26 -9.94
CA ASN A 89 6.24 -10.31 -9.81
C ASN A 89 5.68 -11.67 -9.34
N HIS A 90 4.36 -11.78 -9.21
CA HIS A 90 3.65 -13.01 -8.84
C HIS A 90 3.24 -13.85 -10.05
N LEU A 91 3.42 -13.35 -11.28
CA LEU A 91 2.95 -14.05 -12.47
C LEU A 91 3.69 -15.39 -12.67
N PRO A 92 2.95 -16.52 -12.84
CA PRO A 92 3.56 -17.86 -12.91
C PRO A 92 3.89 -18.30 -14.34
N SER A 93 3.67 -17.46 -15.35
CA SER A 93 3.90 -17.81 -16.75
C SER A 93 5.38 -18.12 -17.02
N MET A 94 5.67 -18.93 -18.06
CA MET A 94 7.06 -19.24 -18.43
C MET A 94 7.85 -18.00 -18.88
N ALA A 95 7.18 -16.97 -19.38
CA ALA A 95 7.79 -15.69 -19.75
C ALA A 95 8.20 -14.86 -18.52
N ALA A 96 7.35 -14.83 -17.49
CA ALA A 96 7.61 -14.11 -16.24
C ALA A 96 8.55 -14.87 -15.29
N LEU A 97 8.54 -16.20 -15.38
CA LEU A 97 9.19 -17.11 -14.44
C LEU A 97 9.65 -18.40 -15.12
N THR A 98 10.91 -18.44 -15.54
CA THR A 98 11.54 -19.68 -15.99
C THR A 98 11.65 -20.68 -14.83
N ARG A 99 11.23 -21.93 -15.07
CA ARG A 99 11.38 -23.04 -14.10
C ARG A 99 12.82 -23.53 -14.04
N GLY A 100 13.18 -24.14 -12.92
CA GLY A 100 14.51 -24.70 -12.63
C GLY A 100 15.12 -24.21 -11.32
N GLY A 101 14.44 -23.31 -10.60
CA GLY A 101 14.88 -22.79 -9.30
C GLY A 101 14.45 -23.66 -8.12
N ASP A 102 15.33 -23.82 -7.14
CA ASP A 102 15.21 -24.73 -5.99
C ASP A 102 15.24 -24.00 -4.64
N LEU A 103 14.84 -24.69 -3.57
CA LEU A 103 15.13 -24.30 -2.19
C LEU A 103 16.44 -24.93 -1.73
N MET A 104 17.39 -24.09 -1.35
CA MET A 104 18.73 -24.51 -0.93
C MET A 104 18.97 -24.14 0.53
N ILE A 105 19.79 -24.92 1.24
CA ILE A 105 20.34 -24.53 2.54
C ILE A 105 21.87 -24.64 2.52
N ARG A 106 22.55 -23.64 3.09
CA ARG A 106 24.00 -23.62 3.33
C ARG A 106 24.27 -23.66 4.83
N TYR A 107 25.24 -24.47 5.26
CA TYR A 107 25.68 -24.56 6.66
C TYR A 107 26.96 -23.76 6.93
N PRO A 108 27.34 -23.54 8.20
CA PRO A 108 28.52 -22.75 8.55
C PRO A 108 29.83 -23.29 7.94
N ASP A 109 29.95 -24.62 7.85
CA ASP A 109 31.07 -25.32 7.21
C ASP A 109 31.13 -25.17 5.68
N GLY A 110 30.14 -24.51 5.07
CA GLY A 110 30.04 -24.31 3.62
C GLY A 110 29.34 -25.44 2.86
N SER A 111 28.95 -26.52 3.53
CA SER A 111 28.16 -27.58 2.90
C SER A 111 26.78 -27.07 2.45
N LEU A 112 26.30 -27.64 1.34
CA LEU A 112 25.05 -27.27 0.68
C LEU A 112 24.12 -28.48 0.55
N ARG A 113 22.82 -28.22 0.70
CA ARG A 113 21.74 -29.19 0.44
C ARG A 113 20.69 -28.57 -0.47
N ASN A 114 20.13 -29.38 -1.37
CA ASN A 114 19.01 -29.01 -2.23
C ASN A 114 17.73 -29.65 -1.68
N LEU A 115 16.99 -28.88 -0.90
CA LEU A 115 15.86 -29.40 -0.12
C LEU A 115 14.68 -29.79 -1.00
N THR A 116 14.45 -29.10 -2.11
CA THR A 116 13.40 -29.49 -3.07
C THR A 116 13.74 -30.80 -3.74
N LYS A 117 14.98 -30.98 -4.20
CA LYS A 117 15.43 -32.23 -4.82
C LYS A 117 15.40 -33.40 -3.85
N GLU A 118 15.86 -33.21 -2.61
CA GLU A 118 15.80 -34.23 -1.56
C GLU A 118 14.36 -34.68 -1.27
N ALA A 119 13.40 -33.76 -1.30
CA ALA A 119 11.99 -34.04 -1.09
C ALA A 119 11.23 -34.47 -2.38
N GLY A 120 11.94 -34.74 -3.48
CA GLY A 120 11.35 -35.26 -4.73
C GLY A 120 10.71 -34.22 -5.65
N PHE A 121 10.98 -32.93 -5.44
CA PHE A 121 10.52 -31.84 -6.30
C PHE A 121 11.59 -31.38 -7.29
N GLY A 122 11.14 -30.92 -8.45
CA GLY A 122 12.00 -30.40 -9.51
C GLY A 122 12.53 -31.47 -10.46
N MET A 123 13.26 -31.03 -11.47
CA MET A 123 13.82 -31.89 -12.52
C MET A 123 15.02 -31.23 -13.19
N GLU A 124 15.89 -32.05 -13.78
CA GLU A 124 17.04 -31.62 -14.59
C GLU A 124 16.70 -31.67 -16.08
N GLY A 125 17.45 -30.94 -16.92
CA GLY A 125 17.27 -30.96 -18.37
C GLY A 125 15.93 -30.35 -18.83
N GLN A 126 15.20 -31.08 -19.69
CA GLN A 126 13.95 -30.61 -20.28
C GLN A 126 12.85 -30.44 -19.23
N GLN A 127 12.51 -29.19 -18.94
CA GLN A 127 11.44 -28.81 -18.03
C GLN A 127 10.07 -29.24 -18.60
N GLY A 128 9.20 -29.72 -17.71
CA GLY A 128 7.85 -30.20 -18.02
C GLY A 128 6.96 -30.22 -16.77
N ALA A 129 6.11 -31.24 -16.61
CA ALA A 129 5.10 -31.29 -15.55
C ALA A 129 5.66 -31.23 -14.11
N ASN A 130 6.89 -31.71 -13.89
CA ASN A 130 7.55 -31.71 -12.58
C ASN A 130 8.48 -30.51 -12.37
N ALA A 131 8.55 -29.59 -13.34
CA ALA A 131 9.41 -28.42 -13.25
C ALA A 131 8.91 -27.47 -12.17
N ILE A 132 9.84 -26.88 -11.41
CA ILE A 132 9.49 -26.02 -10.28
C ILE A 132 10.15 -24.65 -10.35
N ALA A 133 9.58 -23.71 -9.62
CA ALA A 133 10.29 -22.52 -9.16
C ALA A 133 9.84 -22.24 -7.72
N VAL A 134 10.78 -21.81 -6.88
CA VAL A 134 10.56 -21.51 -5.45
C VAL A 134 10.73 -20.01 -5.21
N ARG A 135 10.15 -19.41 -4.16
CA ARG A 135 10.44 -18.04 -3.72
C ARG A 135 10.22 -17.83 -2.22
N GLU A 136 10.90 -16.80 -1.70
CA GLU A 136 10.64 -16.14 -0.40
C GLU A 136 10.36 -17.13 0.75
N PRO A 137 11.37 -17.93 1.16
CA PRO A 137 11.26 -18.74 2.35
C PRO A 137 11.20 -17.87 3.62
N ALA A 138 10.49 -18.34 4.64
CA ALA A 138 10.42 -17.76 5.97
C ALA A 138 10.55 -18.84 7.03
N VAL A 139 11.50 -18.68 7.95
CA VAL A 139 11.78 -19.65 9.01
C VAL A 139 10.80 -19.48 10.16
N HIS A 140 10.21 -20.58 10.60
CA HIS A 140 9.33 -20.62 11.77
C HIS A 140 10.09 -20.22 13.05
N TRP A 141 9.40 -19.70 14.05
CA TRP A 141 9.98 -19.24 15.32
C TRP A 141 10.86 -20.31 16.01
N SER A 142 10.55 -21.59 15.83
CA SER A 142 11.35 -22.70 16.38
C SER A 142 12.70 -22.92 15.69
N GLY A 143 12.93 -22.36 14.50
CA GLY A 143 14.12 -22.65 13.68
C GLY A 143 14.16 -24.04 13.04
N THR A 144 13.13 -24.88 13.25
CA THR A 144 13.13 -26.29 12.81
C THR A 144 12.35 -26.55 11.52
N LYS A 145 11.57 -25.58 11.06
CA LYS A 145 10.79 -25.63 9.81
C LYS A 145 10.77 -24.26 9.13
N ALA A 146 10.45 -24.24 7.85
CA ALA A 146 10.26 -23.01 7.07
C ALA A 146 9.05 -23.14 6.14
N ILE A 147 8.38 -22.04 5.85
CA ILE A 147 7.34 -21.93 4.81
C ILE A 147 7.93 -21.20 3.61
N PHE A 148 7.49 -21.52 2.40
CA PHE A 148 7.91 -20.87 1.16
C PHE A 148 6.81 -21.02 0.10
N SER A 149 6.93 -20.30 -1.01
CA SER A 149 6.03 -20.50 -2.16
C SER A 149 6.72 -21.23 -3.29
N MET A 150 6.01 -22.15 -3.94
CA MET A 150 6.50 -22.93 -5.06
C MET A 150 5.43 -23.04 -6.15
N VAL A 151 5.85 -22.87 -7.40
CA VAL A 151 5.08 -23.28 -8.56
C VAL A 151 5.55 -24.67 -8.97
N VAL A 152 4.61 -25.56 -9.25
CA VAL A 152 4.88 -26.87 -9.85
C VAL A 152 4.20 -26.92 -11.22
N GLY A 153 4.94 -27.35 -12.23
CA GLY A 153 4.49 -27.44 -13.61
C GLY A 153 5.11 -26.40 -14.53
N GLY A 154 5.62 -26.89 -15.66
CA GLY A 154 5.94 -26.17 -16.88
C GLY A 154 5.37 -26.91 -18.11
N PRO A 155 5.49 -26.35 -19.32
CA PRO A 155 4.93 -26.97 -20.51
C PRO A 155 5.58 -28.35 -20.80
N PRO A 156 4.83 -29.47 -20.74
CA PRO A 156 5.42 -30.79 -20.97
C PRO A 156 5.79 -31.04 -22.44
N GLN A 157 5.22 -30.25 -23.36
CA GLN A 157 5.46 -30.31 -24.79
C GLN A 157 5.28 -28.92 -25.42
N ARG A 158 5.71 -28.78 -26.67
CA ARG A 158 5.52 -27.57 -27.48
C ARG A 158 4.02 -27.23 -27.56
N TYR A 159 3.71 -25.92 -27.52
CA TYR A 159 2.35 -25.35 -27.56
C TYR A 159 1.47 -25.62 -26.33
N ALA A 160 2.01 -26.21 -25.26
CA ALA A 160 1.26 -26.37 -24.01
C ALA A 160 1.31 -25.09 -23.16
N HIS A 161 0.16 -24.67 -22.65
CA HIS A 161 0.01 -23.49 -21.78
C HIS A 161 -0.48 -23.91 -20.38
N PRO A 162 0.40 -24.36 -19.48
CA PRO A 162 0.01 -24.80 -18.15
C PRO A 162 -0.53 -23.64 -17.30
N THR A 163 -1.59 -23.91 -16.53
CA THR A 163 -2.24 -22.96 -15.60
C THR A 163 -1.66 -23.07 -14.20
N ALA A 164 -0.34 -23.17 -14.09
CA ALA A 164 0.33 -23.34 -12.80
C ALA A 164 0.14 -22.10 -11.91
N LYS A 165 0.05 -22.31 -10.60
CA LYS A 165 -0.12 -21.25 -9.60
C LYS A 165 0.97 -21.36 -8.54
N TRP A 166 1.38 -20.21 -8.01
CA TRP A 166 2.15 -20.18 -6.77
C TRP A 166 1.31 -20.71 -5.62
N GLN A 167 1.86 -21.67 -4.89
CA GLN A 167 1.22 -22.26 -3.71
C GLN A 167 2.24 -22.34 -2.58
N MET A 168 1.76 -22.29 -1.35
CA MET A 168 2.58 -22.34 -0.13
C MET A 168 2.90 -23.78 0.25
N PHE A 169 4.14 -24.02 0.68
CA PHE A 169 4.64 -25.30 1.14
C PHE A 169 5.48 -25.09 2.41
N GLU A 170 5.47 -26.07 3.31
CA GLU A 170 6.36 -26.12 4.47
C GLU A 170 7.45 -27.16 4.25
N VAL A 171 8.66 -26.86 4.72
CA VAL A 171 9.81 -27.78 4.78
C VAL A 171 10.22 -28.03 6.23
N THR A 172 10.46 -29.30 6.58
CA THR A 172 11.12 -29.74 7.82
C THR A 172 12.42 -30.49 7.50
N GLY A 173 13.20 -30.84 8.52
CA GLY A 173 14.46 -31.60 8.31
C GLY A 173 15.64 -30.73 7.91
N LEU A 174 15.71 -29.51 8.46
CA LEU A 174 16.70 -28.48 8.11
C LEU A 174 18.09 -28.76 8.69
N GLY A 175 18.24 -29.62 9.71
CA GLY A 175 19.54 -29.94 10.30
C GLY A 175 20.41 -30.82 9.40
N GLN A 176 21.74 -30.72 9.53
CA GLN A 176 22.66 -31.64 8.82
C GLN A 176 22.34 -33.09 9.19
N GLY A 177 22.30 -33.98 8.18
CA GLY A 177 21.98 -35.40 8.34
C GLY A 177 20.49 -35.73 8.50
N GLN A 178 19.60 -34.73 8.55
CA GLN A 178 18.14 -34.96 8.55
C GLN A 178 17.61 -35.09 7.11
N ALA A 179 16.53 -35.84 6.93
CA ALA A 179 15.82 -35.91 5.65
C ALA A 179 14.88 -34.71 5.49
N ALA A 180 14.97 -34.00 4.36
CA ALA A 180 14.04 -32.93 4.03
C ALA A 180 12.66 -33.49 3.69
N VAL A 181 11.61 -32.92 4.26
CA VAL A 181 10.21 -33.25 3.93
C VAL A 181 9.51 -31.96 3.56
N ILE A 182 8.90 -31.93 2.37
CA ILE A 182 8.14 -30.79 1.87
C ILE A 182 6.67 -31.17 1.76
N THR A 183 5.80 -30.41 2.43
CA THR A 183 4.35 -30.63 2.43
C THR A 183 3.63 -29.38 1.93
N LYS A 184 2.64 -29.56 1.05
CA LYS A 184 1.79 -28.44 0.61
C LYS A 184 0.93 -27.98 1.79
N VAL A 185 0.87 -26.66 2.03
CA VAL A 185 -0.01 -26.10 3.07
C VAL A 185 -1.47 -26.42 2.74
N ALA A 186 -2.17 -27.04 3.69
CA ALA A 186 -3.58 -27.39 3.54
C ALA A 186 -4.48 -26.14 3.51
N ASN A 187 -5.64 -26.24 2.86
CA ASN A 187 -6.71 -25.23 2.86
C ASN A 187 -6.35 -23.84 2.30
N GLN A 188 -5.18 -23.67 1.69
CA GLN A 188 -4.85 -22.43 0.99
C GLN A 188 -5.73 -22.23 -0.28
N PRO A 189 -5.97 -20.99 -0.73
CA PRO A 189 -6.71 -20.73 -1.98
C PRO A 189 -6.00 -21.35 -3.20
N ALA A 190 -6.59 -22.37 -3.82
CA ALA A 190 -5.92 -23.15 -4.86
C ALA A 190 -5.93 -22.47 -6.25
N ASP A 191 -6.91 -21.62 -6.54
CA ASP A 191 -7.11 -21.00 -7.85
C ASP A 191 -6.30 -19.71 -8.07
N TYR A 192 -5.57 -19.28 -7.04
CA TYR A 192 -4.87 -18.00 -6.97
C TYR A 192 -3.38 -18.22 -6.69
N ASN A 193 -2.55 -17.25 -7.07
CA ASN A 193 -1.14 -17.22 -6.72
C ASN A 193 -1.00 -16.76 -5.28
N ASN A 194 -0.50 -17.63 -4.40
CA ASN A 194 -0.17 -17.31 -3.02
C ASN A 194 1.35 -17.22 -2.89
N VAL A 195 1.87 -16.05 -2.52
CA VAL A 195 3.30 -15.74 -2.46
C VAL A 195 3.69 -15.08 -1.13
N SER A 196 4.99 -14.93 -0.89
CA SER A 196 5.57 -14.27 0.29
C SER A 196 5.01 -14.72 1.65
N PRO A 197 4.93 -16.03 1.96
CA PRO A 197 4.32 -16.52 3.19
C PRO A 197 5.23 -16.32 4.40
N ILE A 198 4.64 -15.99 5.56
CA ILE A 198 5.30 -15.95 6.87
C ILE A 198 4.36 -16.54 7.94
N TYR A 199 4.93 -16.95 9.07
CA TYR A 199 4.15 -17.34 10.24
C TYR A 199 3.81 -16.12 11.08
N ASP A 200 2.58 -16.05 11.58
CA ASP A 200 2.24 -15.12 12.64
C ASP A 200 2.61 -15.67 14.03
N SER A 201 2.40 -14.86 15.05
CA SER A 201 2.72 -15.23 16.44
C SER A 201 1.76 -16.28 17.00
N GLN A 202 0.71 -16.67 16.28
CA GLN A 202 -0.24 -17.72 16.66
C GLN A 202 -0.16 -18.93 15.71
N ASP A 203 0.93 -19.06 14.94
CA ASP A 203 1.19 -20.13 13.97
C ASP A 203 0.18 -20.21 12.81
N ARG A 204 -0.62 -19.16 12.60
CA ARG A 204 -1.34 -18.96 11.33
C ARG A 204 -0.37 -18.44 10.28
N ILE A 205 -0.79 -18.47 9.02
CA ILE A 205 0.04 -18.09 7.88
C ILE A 205 -0.43 -16.75 7.34
N LEU A 206 0.44 -15.75 7.33
CA LEU A 206 0.27 -14.51 6.57
C LEU A 206 0.90 -14.71 5.19
N PHE A 207 0.29 -14.20 4.13
CA PHE A 207 0.80 -14.33 2.76
C PHE A 207 0.22 -13.24 1.87
N THR A 208 0.80 -13.00 0.70
CA THR A 208 0.22 -12.11 -0.30
C THR A 208 -0.41 -12.93 -1.42
N SER A 209 -1.49 -12.45 -2.03
CA SER A 209 -2.22 -13.20 -3.05
C SER A 209 -2.81 -12.29 -4.11
N ASP A 210 -3.00 -12.82 -5.32
CA ASP A 210 -3.76 -12.19 -6.40
C ASP A 210 -5.27 -12.55 -6.38
N ARG A 211 -5.72 -13.20 -5.30
CA ARG A 211 -7.14 -13.46 -5.02
C ARG A 211 -7.93 -12.13 -4.94
N PRO A 212 -9.02 -11.93 -5.70
CA PRO A 212 -9.89 -10.76 -5.51
C PRO A 212 -10.40 -10.65 -4.07
N ARG A 213 -10.65 -9.41 -3.61
CA ARG A 213 -11.03 -9.09 -2.23
C ARG A 213 -12.14 -9.99 -1.64
N GLY A 214 -13.22 -10.24 -2.38
CA GLY A 214 -14.30 -11.15 -1.96
C GLY A 214 -14.10 -12.60 -2.41
N GLY A 215 -13.10 -12.87 -3.25
CA GLY A 215 -12.83 -14.19 -3.84
C GLY A 215 -13.64 -14.49 -5.09
N GLU A 216 -14.28 -13.49 -5.68
CA GLU A 216 -15.10 -13.65 -6.87
C GLU A 216 -14.22 -13.90 -8.09
N ALA A 217 -14.32 -15.09 -8.68
CA ALA A 217 -13.47 -15.49 -9.81
C ALA A 217 -13.62 -14.58 -11.05
N HIS A 218 -14.78 -13.97 -11.29
CA HIS A 218 -15.00 -13.08 -12.44
C HIS A 218 -14.35 -11.70 -12.30
N LEU A 219 -13.85 -11.36 -11.10
CA LEU A 219 -13.05 -10.15 -10.87
C LEU A 219 -11.55 -10.43 -11.04
N TYR A 220 -11.15 -11.67 -11.29
CA TYR A 220 -9.75 -12.04 -11.47
C TYR A 220 -9.26 -11.82 -12.93
N PRO A 221 -8.07 -11.24 -13.14
CA PRO A 221 -7.20 -10.61 -12.14
C PRO A 221 -7.66 -9.19 -11.76
N GLN A 222 -7.25 -8.71 -10.58
CA GLN A 222 -7.22 -7.27 -10.32
C GLN A 222 -6.10 -6.63 -11.12
N LEU A 223 -6.37 -5.46 -11.71
CA LEU A 223 -5.40 -4.66 -12.45
C LEU A 223 -4.92 -3.48 -11.59
N ASP A 224 -3.61 -3.22 -11.55
CA ASP A 224 -3.03 -2.12 -10.77
C ASP A 224 -3.40 -0.73 -11.31
N GLU A 225 -3.14 0.31 -10.53
CA GLU A 225 -3.57 1.67 -10.85
C GLU A 225 -2.67 2.39 -11.87
N TYR A 226 -1.46 1.86 -12.14
CA TYR A 226 -0.45 2.45 -13.01
C TYR A 226 -0.50 1.85 -14.41
N GLU A 227 -0.11 0.60 -14.57
CA GLU A 227 0.05 -0.06 -15.87
C GLU A 227 -1.13 -0.96 -16.23
N SER A 228 -2.19 -0.97 -15.41
CA SER A 228 -3.33 -1.87 -15.57
C SER A 228 -2.89 -3.32 -15.80
N THR A 229 -1.84 -3.73 -15.10
CA THR A 229 -1.23 -5.05 -15.15
C THR A 229 -1.75 -5.88 -13.96
N PRO A 230 -1.88 -7.21 -14.08
CA PRO A 230 -2.29 -8.03 -12.96
C PRO A 230 -1.41 -7.79 -11.73
N THR A 231 -2.04 -7.64 -10.57
CA THR A 231 -1.34 -7.42 -9.30
C THR A 231 -1.87 -8.30 -8.17
N ILE A 232 -1.06 -8.43 -7.13
CA ILE A 232 -1.49 -8.97 -5.85
C ILE A 232 -2.44 -7.97 -5.18
N THR A 233 -3.48 -8.47 -4.53
CA THR A 233 -4.58 -7.65 -3.99
C THR A 233 -4.36 -7.24 -2.54
N GLY A 234 -3.30 -7.76 -1.90
CA GLY A 234 -2.88 -7.37 -0.56
C GLY A 234 -2.40 -8.54 0.30
N VAL A 235 -2.41 -8.34 1.62
CA VAL A 235 -1.96 -9.32 2.63
C VAL A 235 -3.15 -10.08 3.20
N TRP A 236 -3.05 -11.40 3.20
CA TRP A 236 -4.05 -12.37 3.64
C TRP A 236 -3.52 -13.17 4.84
N GLN A 237 -4.45 -13.70 5.63
CA GLN A 237 -4.18 -14.64 6.72
C GLN A 237 -4.95 -15.93 6.46
N LEU A 238 -4.31 -17.08 6.65
CA LEU A 238 -4.88 -18.42 6.59
C LEU A 238 -4.65 -19.10 7.96
N ASP A 239 -5.73 -19.59 8.55
CA ASP A 239 -5.64 -20.63 9.57
C ASP A 239 -5.69 -22.01 8.88
N PRO A 240 -4.56 -22.74 8.80
CA PRO A 240 -4.52 -24.01 8.09
C PRO A 240 -5.35 -25.10 8.79
N SER A 241 -5.68 -24.96 10.08
CA SER A 241 -6.41 -25.98 10.85
C SER A 241 -7.90 -26.07 10.49
N ASN A 242 -8.49 -24.95 10.06
CA ASN A 242 -9.92 -24.86 9.72
C ASN A 242 -10.19 -24.23 8.34
N GLY A 243 -9.16 -23.73 7.66
CA GLY A 243 -9.26 -23.13 6.33
C GLY A 243 -9.82 -21.71 6.31
N GLN A 244 -9.94 -21.04 7.47
CA GLN A 244 -10.37 -19.65 7.52
C GLN A 244 -9.34 -18.75 6.83
N VAL A 245 -9.79 -18.05 5.78
CA VAL A 245 -8.99 -17.06 5.05
C VAL A 245 -9.57 -15.67 5.28
N ARG A 246 -8.72 -14.71 5.64
CA ARG A 246 -9.11 -13.31 5.90
C ARG A 246 -8.17 -12.33 5.22
N LEU A 247 -8.74 -11.27 4.66
CA LEU A 247 -7.97 -10.15 4.10
C LEU A 247 -7.57 -9.17 5.21
N LEU A 248 -6.26 -8.94 5.39
CA LEU A 248 -5.73 -7.99 6.39
C LEU A 248 -5.43 -6.62 5.80
N ASN A 249 -5.11 -6.56 4.51
CA ASN A 249 -4.85 -5.33 3.78
C ASN A 249 -5.41 -5.50 2.36
N HIS A 250 -6.17 -4.54 1.85
CA HIS A 250 -6.56 -4.46 0.44
C HIS A 250 -5.69 -3.41 -0.25
N ALA A 251 -4.80 -3.84 -1.14
CA ALA A 251 -3.86 -2.98 -1.86
C ALA A 251 -4.22 -2.96 -3.36
N PRO A 252 -4.84 -1.88 -3.87
CA PRO A 252 -5.17 -1.75 -5.29
C PRO A 252 -3.99 -1.96 -6.25
N SER A 253 -2.79 -1.51 -5.86
CA SER A 253 -1.57 -1.65 -6.67
C SER A 253 -0.60 -2.74 -6.16
N GLY A 254 -0.73 -3.19 -4.91
CA GLY A 254 -0.05 -4.38 -4.38
C GLY A 254 0.78 -4.16 -3.11
N ALA A 255 1.01 -5.25 -2.35
CA ALA A 255 1.74 -5.28 -1.08
C ALA A 255 2.73 -6.45 -1.05
N PHE A 256 4.00 -6.22 -0.72
CA PHE A 256 5.10 -7.13 -1.00
C PHE A 256 5.91 -7.51 0.23
N SER A 257 6.36 -8.77 0.25
CA SER A 257 7.35 -9.33 1.18
C SER A 257 7.09 -8.96 2.66
N PRO A 258 5.93 -9.33 3.24
CA PRO A 258 5.65 -9.06 4.64
C PRO A 258 6.65 -9.75 5.57
N SER A 259 6.86 -9.17 6.74
CA SER A 259 7.61 -9.71 7.87
C SER A 259 6.95 -9.30 9.18
N ILE A 260 7.32 -9.92 10.30
CA ILE A 260 6.90 -9.46 11.63
C ILE A 260 8.14 -9.01 12.39
N ASP A 261 8.12 -7.77 12.88
CA ASP A 261 9.20 -7.22 13.69
C ASP A 261 9.11 -7.67 15.16
N ARG A 262 10.14 -7.39 15.96
CA ARG A 262 10.22 -7.77 17.38
C ARG A 262 9.11 -7.13 18.23
N TYR A 263 8.49 -6.05 17.76
CA TYR A 263 7.34 -5.41 18.40
C TYR A 263 6.00 -6.08 18.07
N GLY A 264 5.98 -7.06 17.16
CA GLY A 264 4.77 -7.75 16.75
C GLY A 264 4.00 -7.08 15.62
N ARG A 265 4.57 -6.04 14.97
CA ARG A 265 3.96 -5.38 13.81
C ARG A 265 4.27 -6.17 12.55
N VAL A 266 3.27 -6.34 11.69
CA VAL A 266 3.48 -6.81 10.32
C VAL A 266 4.04 -5.65 9.51
N ILE A 267 5.28 -5.76 9.04
CA ILE A 267 5.96 -4.77 8.19
C ILE A 267 6.01 -5.27 6.76
N PHE A 268 5.63 -4.44 5.80
CA PHE A 268 5.60 -4.78 4.37
C PHE A 268 5.86 -3.56 3.50
N ILE A 269 6.17 -3.76 2.22
CA ILE A 269 6.23 -2.67 1.24
C ILE A 269 4.91 -2.60 0.51
N ARG A 270 4.34 -1.41 0.34
CA ARG A 270 3.18 -1.20 -0.53
C ARG A 270 3.56 -0.35 -1.71
N TRP A 271 2.98 -0.66 -2.86
CA TRP A 271 3.05 0.21 -4.01
C TRP A 271 1.88 1.19 -3.95
N ASP A 272 2.20 2.47 -3.71
CA ASP A 272 1.24 3.55 -3.63
C ASP A 272 1.24 4.32 -4.95
N HIS A 273 0.09 4.27 -5.62
CA HIS A 273 -0.11 4.81 -6.96
C HIS A 273 -1.56 5.28 -7.20
N LEU A 274 -2.21 5.81 -6.16
CA LEU A 274 -3.59 6.31 -6.28
C LEU A 274 -3.65 7.52 -7.22
N GLN A 275 -3.98 7.26 -8.48
CA GLN A 275 -4.15 8.26 -9.54
C GLN A 275 -5.32 7.88 -10.46
N ARG A 276 -5.74 8.81 -11.32
CA ARG A 276 -6.71 8.50 -12.37
C ARG A 276 -6.14 7.56 -13.42
N ASP A 277 -7.00 6.81 -14.08
CA ASP A 277 -6.61 5.81 -15.07
C ASP A 277 -5.87 6.42 -16.27
N GLN A 278 -4.59 6.11 -16.39
CA GLN A 278 -3.77 6.58 -17.51
C GLN A 278 -4.11 5.90 -18.85
N GLN A 279 -4.61 4.66 -18.82
CA GLN A 279 -5.06 3.96 -20.02
C GLN A 279 -6.37 4.57 -20.54
N ALA A 280 -7.25 5.04 -19.66
CA ALA A 280 -8.43 5.80 -20.05
C ALA A 280 -8.06 7.17 -20.63
N ASP A 281 -7.16 7.91 -19.99
CA ASP A 281 -6.66 9.21 -20.48
C ASP A 281 -6.02 9.08 -21.89
N ALA A 282 -5.35 7.96 -22.17
CA ALA A 282 -4.74 7.71 -23.47
C ALA A 282 -5.77 7.48 -24.60
N GLY A 283 -6.98 7.03 -24.27
CA GLY A 283 -8.08 6.85 -25.23
C GLY A 283 -7.94 5.69 -26.22
N THR A 284 -6.86 4.91 -26.16
CA THR A 284 -6.55 3.84 -27.14
C THR A 284 -6.84 2.42 -26.64
N TYR A 285 -7.14 2.25 -25.36
CA TYR A 285 -7.30 0.93 -24.71
C TYR A 285 -8.76 0.44 -24.64
N GLY A 286 -9.73 1.24 -25.10
CA GLY A 286 -11.16 0.88 -25.04
C GLY A 286 -11.68 0.79 -23.60
N ALA A 287 -11.18 1.68 -22.74
CA ALA A 287 -11.59 1.78 -21.34
C ALA A 287 -13.10 2.04 -21.24
N HIS A 288 -13.78 1.29 -20.38
CA HIS A 288 -15.19 1.47 -20.05
C HIS A 288 -15.46 0.99 -18.63
N ASP A 289 -16.52 1.53 -18.02
CA ASP A 289 -16.93 1.14 -16.67
C ASP A 289 -18.11 0.17 -16.70
N LEU A 290 -18.13 -0.72 -15.73
CA LEU A 290 -19.24 -1.62 -15.46
C LEU A 290 -20.10 -1.06 -14.32
N ALA A 291 -21.42 -1.27 -14.39
CA ALA A 291 -22.36 -0.74 -13.41
C ALA A 291 -22.09 -1.19 -11.95
N SER A 292 -21.41 -2.33 -11.76
CA SER A 292 -21.03 -2.86 -10.45
C SER A 292 -19.97 -3.95 -10.57
N GLU A 293 -19.52 -4.46 -9.43
CA GLU A 293 -18.63 -5.63 -9.33
C GLU A 293 -19.33 -6.97 -9.65
N ALA A 294 -20.64 -6.98 -9.97
CA ALA A 294 -21.36 -8.23 -10.27
C ALA A 294 -20.87 -8.93 -11.55
N SER A 295 -21.02 -10.25 -11.60
CA SER A 295 -20.56 -11.12 -12.71
C SER A 295 -21.22 -10.80 -14.07
N GLY A 296 -22.44 -10.24 -14.05
CA GLY A 296 -23.18 -9.81 -15.24
C GLY A 296 -23.42 -8.30 -15.32
N ALA A 297 -22.62 -7.49 -14.64
CA ALA A 297 -22.78 -6.04 -14.67
C ALA A 297 -22.68 -5.50 -16.11
N ALA A 298 -23.68 -4.71 -16.52
CA ALA A 298 -23.67 -4.09 -17.84
C ALA A 298 -22.54 -3.04 -17.94
N SER A 299 -21.97 -2.91 -19.14
CA SER A 299 -21.14 -1.76 -19.48
C SER A 299 -22.01 -0.50 -19.52
N ILE A 300 -21.53 0.55 -18.86
CA ILE A 300 -22.16 1.88 -18.81
C ILE A 300 -21.32 2.92 -19.57
N GLY A 301 -20.40 2.46 -20.43
CA GLY A 301 -19.42 3.32 -21.10
C GLY A 301 -18.37 3.86 -20.13
N LEU A 302 -17.47 4.70 -20.64
CA LEU A 302 -16.47 5.35 -19.81
C LEU A 302 -17.11 6.45 -18.96
N GLN A 303 -16.95 6.39 -17.64
CA GLN A 303 -17.40 7.41 -16.72
C GLN A 303 -16.26 8.35 -16.32
N PRO A 304 -16.54 9.64 -16.07
CA PRO A 304 -15.54 10.57 -15.54
C PRO A 304 -15.03 10.13 -14.16
N GLU A 305 -13.72 10.06 -14.00
CA GLU A 305 -13.11 9.90 -12.68
C GLU A 305 -13.11 11.25 -11.94
N THR A 306 -13.62 11.27 -10.72
CA THR A 306 -13.68 12.49 -9.88
C THR A 306 -12.61 12.52 -8.79
N PHE A 307 -11.90 11.41 -8.60
CA PHE A 307 -10.90 11.24 -7.56
C PHE A 307 -9.74 10.34 -8.03
N PRO A 308 -8.48 10.65 -7.69
CA PRO A 308 -8.01 11.92 -7.10
C PRO A 308 -8.06 13.06 -8.14
N GLU A 309 -7.22 14.08 -8.04
CA GLU A 309 -7.12 15.13 -9.06
C GLU A 309 -6.77 14.58 -10.45
N SER A 310 -7.08 15.35 -11.49
CA SER A 310 -6.68 15.06 -12.87
C SER A 310 -5.15 14.91 -12.99
N ARG A 311 -4.68 13.99 -13.82
CA ARG A 311 -3.25 13.80 -14.09
C ARG A 311 -2.63 14.98 -14.84
N SER A 312 -3.41 15.66 -15.67
CA SER A 312 -2.99 16.82 -16.47
C SER A 312 -3.34 18.18 -15.83
N GLY A 313 -3.96 18.15 -14.65
CA GLY A 313 -4.52 19.33 -13.99
C GLY A 313 -5.98 19.57 -14.37
N MET A 314 -6.64 20.46 -13.62
CA MET A 314 -8.05 20.81 -13.81
C MET A 314 -8.39 22.18 -13.22
N SER A 315 -9.58 22.70 -13.52
CA SER A 315 -10.11 23.90 -12.85
C SER A 315 -10.99 23.53 -11.65
N SER A 316 -11.10 24.46 -10.71
CA SER A 316 -12.01 24.37 -9.57
C SER A 316 -12.56 25.76 -9.22
N ALA A 317 -13.57 25.81 -8.35
CA ALA A 317 -14.07 27.07 -7.77
C ALA A 317 -12.99 27.85 -6.99
N TYR A 318 -11.90 27.19 -6.59
CA TYR A 318 -10.78 27.79 -5.86
C TYR A 318 -9.60 28.19 -6.75
N GLY A 319 -9.71 28.00 -8.07
CA GLY A 319 -8.66 28.27 -9.05
C GLY A 319 -8.13 26.99 -9.69
N ASN A 320 -6.97 27.10 -10.35
CA ASN A 320 -6.36 25.99 -11.06
C ASN A 320 -5.77 24.97 -10.09
N VAL A 321 -6.07 23.69 -10.35
CA VAL A 321 -5.56 22.53 -9.64
C VAL A 321 -4.44 21.90 -10.46
N ASN A 322 -3.26 21.75 -9.87
CA ASN A 322 -2.13 21.10 -10.52
C ASN A 322 -2.42 19.62 -10.81
N GLY A 323 -1.76 19.10 -11.85
CA GLY A 323 -1.81 17.69 -12.17
C GLY A 323 -1.25 16.83 -11.04
N PHE A 324 -1.87 15.68 -10.79
CA PHE A 324 -1.44 14.75 -9.75
C PHE A 324 -1.05 13.40 -10.32
N THR A 325 0.21 13.03 -10.12
CA THR A 325 0.76 11.69 -10.34
C THR A 325 1.80 11.42 -9.25
N TYR A 326 1.95 10.17 -8.83
CA TYR A 326 3.07 9.76 -7.98
C TYR A 326 3.25 8.25 -8.08
N ASN A 327 4.49 7.76 -7.92
CA ASN A 327 4.81 6.33 -7.99
C ASN A 327 5.78 5.96 -6.88
N LEU A 328 5.27 5.53 -5.72
CA LEU A 328 6.13 5.35 -4.54
C LEU A 328 5.93 3.98 -3.88
N PHE A 329 7.04 3.29 -3.64
CA PHE A 329 7.09 2.07 -2.84
C PHE A 329 7.51 2.43 -1.42
N THR A 330 6.56 2.35 -0.47
CA THR A 330 6.77 2.78 0.91
C THR A 330 6.66 1.62 1.91
N PRO A 331 7.32 1.71 3.07
CA PRO A 331 7.12 0.76 4.16
C PRO A 331 5.80 1.05 4.89
N TRP A 332 5.04 0.00 5.13
CA TRP A 332 3.78 -0.01 5.86
C TRP A 332 3.87 -0.93 7.07
N GLN A 333 3.00 -0.67 8.05
CA GLN A 333 2.80 -1.48 9.23
C GLN A 333 1.31 -1.77 9.48
N MET A 334 1.04 -2.87 10.18
CA MET A 334 -0.25 -3.16 10.81
C MET A 334 -0.06 -4.13 11.99
N ASN A 335 -1.06 -4.27 12.84
CA ASN A 335 -1.12 -5.39 13.80
C ASN A 335 -1.28 -6.72 13.05
N GLN A 336 -0.94 -7.84 13.70
CA GLN A 336 -1.08 -9.18 13.10
C GLN A 336 -2.53 -9.57 12.80
N ASP A 337 -3.50 -8.85 13.35
CA ASP A 337 -4.91 -9.00 13.02
C ASP A 337 -5.37 -8.03 11.90
N GLY A 338 -4.47 -7.26 11.29
CA GLY A 338 -4.77 -6.30 10.23
C GLY A 338 -5.28 -4.93 10.70
N THR A 339 -5.53 -4.74 12.00
CA THR A 339 -5.90 -3.43 12.55
C THR A 339 -4.69 -2.49 12.59
N GLU A 340 -4.92 -1.18 12.73
CA GLU A 340 -3.85 -0.19 12.72
C GLU A 340 -2.96 -0.24 11.47
N GLU A 341 -3.53 -0.47 10.28
CA GLU A 341 -2.81 -0.22 9.03
C GLU A 341 -2.44 1.27 8.90
N LEU A 342 -1.15 1.56 8.71
CA LEU A 342 -0.60 2.87 8.32
C LEU A 342 0.80 2.69 7.71
N THR A 343 1.36 3.74 7.09
CA THR A 343 2.80 3.76 6.75
C THR A 343 3.64 3.56 8.01
N LEU A 344 4.85 2.98 7.91
CA LEU A 344 5.70 2.70 9.08
C LEU A 344 5.88 3.97 9.93
N ASN A 345 5.44 3.94 11.19
CA ASN A 345 5.39 5.10 12.09
C ASN A 345 4.76 6.37 11.49
N HIS A 346 3.79 6.24 10.58
CA HIS A 346 3.14 7.36 9.89
C HIS A 346 4.08 8.17 8.98
N ILE A 347 5.22 7.60 8.55
CA ILE A 347 6.13 8.29 7.63
C ILE A 347 5.49 8.54 6.26
N GLY A 348 5.54 9.77 5.78
CA GLY A 348 4.88 10.22 4.55
C GLY A 348 5.84 10.73 3.48
N ARG A 349 5.27 11.33 2.43
CA ARG A 349 6.06 11.93 1.34
C ARG A 349 6.84 13.17 1.81
N GLN A 350 6.35 13.86 2.83
CA GLN A 350 7.01 15.00 3.44
C GLN A 350 8.31 14.57 4.16
N GLU A 351 8.39 13.35 4.67
CA GLU A 351 9.62 12.82 5.27
C GLU A 351 10.48 12.03 4.28
N LEU A 352 9.88 11.42 3.25
CA LEU A 352 10.59 10.55 2.29
C LEU A 352 11.04 11.29 1.02
N SER A 353 10.19 12.12 0.44
CA SER A 353 10.30 12.67 -0.91
C SER A 353 10.24 14.20 -0.93
N PHE A 354 10.69 14.86 0.14
CA PHE A 354 10.69 16.31 0.43
C PHE A 354 11.33 17.26 -0.61
N GLY A 355 11.69 16.76 -1.79
CA GLY A 355 12.04 17.57 -2.96
C GLY A 355 10.81 18.26 -3.53
N TYR A 356 10.65 18.22 -4.85
CA TYR A 356 9.52 18.83 -5.52
C TYR A 356 8.25 17.98 -5.35
N LEU A 357 7.34 18.46 -4.50
CA LEU A 357 5.99 17.93 -4.27
C LEU A 357 4.97 18.99 -4.68
N PRO A 358 4.39 18.91 -5.90
CA PRO A 358 3.51 19.96 -6.42
C PRO A 358 2.37 20.31 -5.45
N LYS A 359 2.19 21.60 -5.19
CA LYS A 359 1.00 22.08 -4.46
C LYS A 359 -0.28 21.76 -5.22
N SER A 360 -1.38 21.49 -4.55
CA SER A 360 -2.64 21.13 -5.19
C SER A 360 -3.26 22.30 -5.96
N PHE A 361 -3.31 23.49 -5.38
CA PHE A 361 -3.84 24.70 -6.04
C PHE A 361 -2.69 25.60 -6.50
N SER A 362 -2.49 25.72 -7.81
CA SER A 362 -1.34 26.42 -8.38
C SER A 362 -1.35 27.92 -8.13
N THR A 363 -2.55 28.50 -8.03
CA THR A 363 -2.78 29.93 -7.79
C THR A 363 -2.78 30.31 -6.31
N ASP A 364 -2.74 29.35 -5.39
CA ASP A 364 -2.63 29.64 -3.96
C ASP A 364 -1.15 29.85 -3.60
N SER A 365 -0.80 31.09 -3.24
CA SER A 365 0.56 31.48 -2.86
C SER A 365 0.94 31.05 -1.44
N ALA A 366 -0.03 30.63 -0.61
CA ALA A 366 0.24 30.12 0.73
C ALA A 366 0.70 28.66 0.72
N LEU A 367 0.42 27.92 -0.36
CA LEU A 367 0.89 26.53 -0.53
C LEU A 367 2.32 26.49 -1.08
N SER A 368 3.03 25.42 -0.77
CA SER A 368 4.43 25.19 -1.12
C SER A 368 4.59 23.95 -1.99
N ASP A 369 5.47 24.02 -2.98
CA ASP A 369 5.93 22.86 -3.76
C ASP A 369 7.01 22.04 -3.04
N TYR A 370 7.40 22.44 -1.84
CA TYR A 370 8.50 21.84 -1.08
C TYR A 370 8.11 21.63 0.38
N SER A 371 8.62 20.55 0.96
CA SER A 371 8.53 20.28 2.40
C SER A 371 9.62 21.05 3.16
N ASN A 372 9.38 21.38 4.43
CA ASN A 372 10.32 22.05 5.28
C ASN A 372 11.28 21.04 5.90
N THR A 373 12.39 20.80 5.19
CA THR A 373 13.42 19.85 5.63
C THR A 373 14.07 20.19 6.97
N ALA A 374 13.87 21.37 7.55
CA ALA A 374 14.32 21.69 8.91
C ALA A 374 13.49 21.00 10.01
N LEU A 375 12.28 20.49 9.69
CA LEU A 375 11.38 19.83 10.65
C LEU A 375 11.63 18.33 10.79
N ILE A 376 12.27 17.71 9.81
CA ILE A 376 12.48 16.26 9.74
C ILE A 376 13.94 15.89 10.03
N ALA A 377 14.19 14.72 10.59
CA ALA A 377 15.53 14.17 10.79
C ALA A 377 16.09 13.58 9.50
N ASN A 378 15.25 12.92 8.69
CA ASN A 378 15.68 12.34 7.42
C ASN A 378 16.29 13.39 6.48
N LYS A 379 17.43 13.04 5.87
CA LYS A 379 18.11 13.82 4.84
C LYS A 379 18.34 13.03 3.55
N LYS A 380 17.90 11.78 3.50
CA LYS A 380 17.96 10.95 2.30
C LYS A 380 16.66 11.06 1.53
N TYR A 381 16.72 11.73 0.38
CA TYR A 381 15.60 11.81 -0.55
C TYR A 381 15.34 10.44 -1.20
N ILE A 382 14.10 10.00 -1.10
CA ILE A 382 13.53 8.80 -1.74
C ILE A 382 12.69 9.25 -2.94
N ARG A 383 13.08 8.80 -4.13
CA ARG A 383 12.41 9.13 -5.39
C ARG A 383 10.98 8.57 -5.45
N MET A 384 10.12 9.28 -6.19
CA MET A 384 8.76 8.88 -6.53
C MET A 384 8.65 8.21 -7.91
N ASP A 385 9.74 7.61 -8.40
CA ASP A 385 9.79 6.67 -9.53
C ASP A 385 10.48 5.38 -9.05
N GLY A 386 9.98 4.83 -7.94
CA GLY A 386 10.62 3.76 -7.20
C GLY A 386 10.36 3.85 -5.69
N GLY A 387 11.35 3.46 -4.89
CA GLY A 387 11.24 3.54 -3.45
C GLY A 387 12.05 2.46 -2.73
N LEU A 388 11.49 1.96 -1.64
CA LEU A 388 12.11 1.00 -0.74
C LEU A 388 11.57 -0.41 -0.99
N PHE A 389 12.45 -1.41 -0.98
CA PHE A 389 12.13 -2.80 -1.28
C PHE A 389 12.78 -3.75 -0.28
N GLN A 390 12.17 -4.92 -0.08
CA GLN A 390 12.76 -6.05 0.66
C GLN A 390 13.22 -5.64 2.08
N ILE A 391 12.39 -4.87 2.78
CA ILE A 391 12.67 -4.37 4.12
C ILE A 391 12.77 -5.51 5.14
N ARG A 392 13.75 -5.45 6.04
CA ARG A 392 13.93 -6.39 7.16
C ARG A 392 14.45 -5.69 8.40
N GLU A 393 13.91 -6.06 9.57
CA GLU A 393 14.44 -5.59 10.85
C GLU A 393 15.83 -6.20 11.11
N ASP A 394 16.73 -5.40 11.68
CA ASP A 394 18.00 -5.84 12.24
C ASP A 394 17.75 -6.56 13.58
N PRO A 395 18.00 -7.87 13.69
CA PRO A 395 17.78 -8.59 14.93
C PRO A 395 18.67 -8.11 16.10
N THR A 396 19.78 -7.41 15.80
CA THR A 396 20.70 -6.87 16.80
C THR A 396 20.32 -5.47 17.28
N VAL A 397 19.49 -4.74 16.53
CA VAL A 397 19.06 -3.37 16.84
C VAL A 397 17.55 -3.23 16.59
N GLU A 398 16.79 -3.36 17.67
CA GLU A 398 15.32 -3.28 17.68
C GLU A 398 14.80 -1.99 17.03
N GLY A 399 13.88 -2.11 16.06
CA GLY A 399 13.33 -0.96 15.34
C GLY A 399 14.30 -0.27 14.37
N SER A 400 15.43 -0.91 14.03
CA SER A 400 16.28 -0.54 12.89
C SER A 400 16.02 -1.51 11.75
N TYR A 401 15.88 -1.00 10.52
CA TYR A 401 15.55 -1.82 9.35
C TYR A 401 16.55 -1.59 8.23
N TYR A 402 16.79 -2.61 7.41
CA TYR A 402 17.54 -2.53 6.16
C TYR A 402 16.60 -2.76 4.97
N ALA A 403 16.80 -2.01 3.89
CA ALA A 403 16.03 -2.14 2.65
C ALA A 403 16.91 -1.87 1.43
N ILE A 404 16.43 -2.24 0.24
CA ILE A 404 17.00 -1.80 -1.03
C ILE A 404 16.29 -0.52 -1.47
N TYR A 405 17.06 0.49 -1.84
CA TYR A 405 16.54 1.73 -2.44
C TYR A 405 16.80 1.73 -3.94
N THR A 406 15.76 1.63 -4.77
CA THR A 406 15.92 1.52 -6.22
C THR A 406 14.75 2.13 -7.01
N ARG A 407 14.95 2.29 -8.32
CA ARG A 407 13.89 2.62 -9.29
C ARG A 407 13.06 1.38 -9.59
N GLU A 408 11.82 1.58 -9.99
CA GLU A 408 10.83 0.54 -10.27
C GLU A 408 11.21 -0.30 -11.51
N PHE A 409 11.67 0.33 -12.58
CA PHE A 409 11.90 -0.35 -13.87
C PHE A 409 13.34 -0.76 -14.12
N ALA A 410 13.52 -1.91 -14.77
CA ALA A 410 14.80 -2.40 -15.28
C ALA A 410 15.89 -2.55 -14.21
N THR A 411 15.52 -2.66 -12.93
CA THR A 411 16.47 -2.78 -11.82
C THR A 411 16.53 -4.20 -11.25
N GLY A 412 15.56 -5.06 -11.57
CA GLY A 412 15.41 -6.37 -10.94
C GLY A 412 15.28 -6.26 -9.42
N GLY A 413 14.75 -5.14 -8.91
CA GLY A 413 14.71 -4.82 -7.48
C GLY A 413 16.08 -4.83 -6.80
N THR A 414 17.15 -4.52 -7.53
CA THR A 414 18.54 -4.49 -7.05
C THR A 414 19.09 -3.07 -7.07
N ASN A 415 19.81 -2.63 -6.03
CA ASN A 415 20.62 -1.40 -6.00
C ASN A 415 21.38 -1.28 -4.66
N GLN A 416 21.52 -0.08 -4.10
CA GLN A 416 22.10 0.19 -2.78
C GLN A 416 21.21 -0.28 -1.61
N ILE A 417 21.87 -0.58 -0.50
CA ILE A 417 21.25 -0.86 0.79
C ILE A 417 21.15 0.45 1.58
N VAL A 418 19.99 0.70 2.17
CA VAL A 418 19.75 1.79 3.12
C VAL A 418 19.34 1.22 4.48
N ARG A 419 19.59 1.99 5.54
CA ARG A 419 19.12 1.71 6.89
C ARG A 419 18.07 2.75 7.29
N ILE A 420 17.03 2.31 7.99
CA ILE A 420 15.85 3.10 8.38
C ILE A 420 15.67 2.95 9.89
N THR A 421 15.52 4.05 10.63
CA THR A 421 15.02 4.00 12.01
C THR A 421 13.49 3.99 12.01
N GLY A 422 12.87 3.09 12.78
CA GLY A 422 11.42 2.88 12.73
C GLY A 422 10.85 2.20 13.98
N ALA A 423 11.48 2.36 15.14
CA ALA A 423 10.93 1.87 16.41
C ALA A 423 9.57 2.53 16.70
N PRO A 424 8.58 1.83 17.28
CA PRO A 424 7.20 2.34 17.44
C PRO A 424 7.05 3.64 18.25
N HIS A 425 8.05 3.98 19.07
CA HIS A 425 8.05 5.20 19.88
C HIS A 425 8.63 6.42 19.14
N LEU A 426 9.18 6.24 17.94
CA LEU A 426 9.67 7.33 17.10
C LEU A 426 8.50 7.93 16.33
N ASN A 427 8.45 9.26 16.32
CA ASN A 427 7.60 9.99 15.39
C ASN A 427 8.21 9.97 13.96
N ALA A 428 7.38 10.10 12.92
CA ALA A 428 7.83 10.20 11.53
C ALA A 428 8.92 11.27 11.30
N GLU A 429 8.76 12.46 11.90
CA GLU A 429 9.75 13.55 11.83
C GLU A 429 11.12 13.15 12.42
N GLN A 430 11.18 12.14 13.27
CA GLN A 430 12.41 11.66 13.94
C GLN A 430 13.03 10.46 13.23
N MET A 431 12.35 9.89 12.24
CA MET A 431 12.91 8.79 11.46
C MET A 431 14.02 9.29 10.55
N GLU A 432 15.04 8.47 10.39
CA GLU A 432 16.17 8.71 9.51
C GLU A 432 16.30 7.58 8.51
N ILE A 433 16.62 7.92 7.27
CA ILE A 433 17.10 6.98 6.27
C ILE A 433 18.53 7.37 5.92
N VAL A 434 19.44 6.42 6.00
CA VAL A 434 20.86 6.62 5.69
C VAL A 434 21.36 5.53 4.76
N ASP A 435 22.33 5.89 3.93
CA ASP A 435 23.01 4.91 3.09
C ASP A 435 23.78 3.92 3.97
N ALA A 436 23.53 2.64 3.78
CA ALA A 436 24.23 1.56 4.47
C ALA A 436 25.29 0.91 3.57
N SER A 437 25.13 0.98 2.25
CA SER A 437 26.16 0.69 1.25
C SER A 437 26.54 1.97 0.49
N PRO A 438 27.62 2.00 -0.32
CA PRO A 438 27.85 3.10 -1.25
C PRO A 438 26.60 3.42 -2.07
N ALA A 439 26.36 4.72 -2.29
CA ALA A 439 25.20 5.19 -3.02
C ALA A 439 25.42 5.11 -4.54
N ALA A 440 24.34 4.88 -5.28
CA ALA A 440 24.32 4.96 -6.72
C ALA A 440 24.51 6.41 -7.18
N ASP A 441 25.04 6.56 -8.39
CA ASP A 441 25.11 7.85 -9.06
C ASP A 441 23.72 8.38 -9.44
N GLY A 442 23.65 9.59 -9.99
CA GLY A 442 22.39 10.21 -10.41
C GLY A 442 21.61 9.41 -11.48
N SER A 443 22.31 8.53 -12.22
CA SER A 443 21.73 7.63 -13.21
C SER A 443 21.25 6.30 -12.62
N GLY A 444 21.45 6.07 -11.32
CA GLY A 444 21.09 4.85 -10.62
C GLY A 444 22.10 3.70 -10.82
N ASN A 445 23.30 3.98 -11.34
CA ASN A 445 24.38 3.01 -11.45
C ASN A 445 25.16 2.97 -10.14
N LEU A 446 25.53 1.75 -9.73
CA LEU A 446 26.31 1.54 -8.52
C LEU A 446 27.65 0.90 -8.90
N ALA A 447 28.70 1.71 -9.02
CA ALA A 447 30.02 1.27 -9.50
C ALA A 447 30.61 0.11 -8.67
N GLY A 448 30.26 0.03 -7.38
CA GLY A 448 30.63 -1.06 -6.48
C GLY A 448 29.76 -2.32 -6.57
N GLY A 449 28.90 -2.44 -7.60
CA GLY A 449 27.94 -3.54 -7.76
C GLY A 449 26.63 -3.33 -7.01
N ARG A 450 25.62 -4.16 -7.29
CA ARG A 450 24.23 -4.00 -6.82
C ARG A 450 23.83 -5.10 -5.84
N PHE A 451 23.03 -4.75 -4.84
CA PHE A 451 22.55 -5.65 -3.79
C PHE A 451 21.05 -5.93 -3.94
N ARG A 452 20.62 -7.08 -3.44
CA ARG A 452 19.23 -7.51 -3.30
C ARG A 452 19.04 -8.33 -2.03
N THR A 453 17.87 -8.22 -1.41
CA THR A 453 17.40 -8.99 -0.25
C THR A 453 18.44 -8.99 0.88
N PRO A 454 18.77 -7.82 1.47
CA PRO A 454 19.67 -7.74 2.59
C PRO A 454 19.13 -8.59 3.75
N LEU A 455 20.01 -9.37 4.38
CA LEU A 455 19.72 -10.23 5.52
C LEU A 455 20.65 -9.83 6.67
N PRO A 456 20.21 -8.92 7.56
CA PRO A 456 20.88 -8.73 8.84
C PRO A 456 20.65 -9.98 9.69
N MET A 457 21.72 -10.56 10.24
CA MET A 457 21.69 -11.82 10.97
C MET A 457 21.78 -11.60 12.47
N SER A 458 21.24 -12.53 13.26
CA SER A 458 21.29 -12.51 14.73
C SER A 458 22.70 -12.41 15.32
N SER A 459 23.71 -12.83 14.55
CA SER A 459 25.12 -12.75 14.90
C SER A 459 25.79 -11.40 14.59
N GLY A 460 25.05 -10.43 14.03
CA GLY A 460 25.59 -9.14 13.56
C GLY A 460 26.25 -9.20 12.18
N HIS A 461 26.32 -10.38 11.55
CA HIS A 461 26.72 -10.51 10.15
C HIS A 461 25.62 -10.01 9.21
N MET A 462 26.03 -9.65 7.99
CA MET A 462 25.11 -9.23 6.93
C MET A 462 25.34 -10.08 5.68
N VAL A 463 24.26 -10.59 5.09
CA VAL A 463 24.29 -11.35 3.84
C VAL A 463 23.39 -10.64 2.82
N ALA A 464 23.77 -10.65 1.54
CA ALA A 464 22.88 -10.20 0.48
C ALA A 464 23.16 -10.96 -0.81
N SER A 465 22.18 -10.97 -1.70
CA SER A 465 22.41 -11.29 -3.10
C SER A 465 23.11 -10.12 -3.76
N TYR A 466 24.21 -10.38 -4.46
CA TYR A 466 25.07 -9.35 -5.01
C TYR A 466 25.49 -9.68 -6.44
N THR A 467 25.63 -8.62 -7.24
CA THR A 467 26.30 -8.63 -8.54
C THR A 467 27.33 -7.52 -8.59
N SER A 468 28.50 -7.77 -9.18
CA SER A 468 29.49 -6.73 -9.46
C SER A 468 29.10 -5.82 -10.63
N SER A 469 28.06 -6.17 -11.39
CA SER A 469 27.57 -5.35 -12.50
C SER A 469 26.95 -4.05 -11.99
N PRO A 470 27.31 -2.88 -12.54
CA PRO A 470 26.72 -1.61 -12.12
C PRO A 470 25.26 -1.44 -12.54
N ALA A 471 24.81 -2.19 -13.55
CA ALA A 471 23.44 -2.22 -14.05
C ALA A 471 22.84 -3.63 -14.02
N PHE A 472 21.51 -3.72 -13.95
CA PHE A 472 20.79 -4.99 -14.04
C PHE A 472 20.44 -5.30 -15.50
N GLN A 473 21.09 -6.30 -16.08
CA GLN A 473 21.03 -6.59 -17.51
C GLN A 473 21.22 -8.08 -17.79
N ALA A 474 21.09 -8.47 -19.06
CA ALA A 474 21.37 -9.83 -19.52
C ALA A 474 22.76 -10.30 -19.06
N GLY A 475 22.86 -11.54 -18.58
CA GLY A 475 24.12 -12.16 -18.15
C GLY A 475 24.63 -11.75 -16.77
N VAL A 476 23.90 -10.91 -16.02
CA VAL A 476 24.24 -10.59 -14.63
C VAL A 476 24.23 -11.86 -13.78
N ALA A 477 25.26 -12.04 -12.95
CA ALA A 477 25.29 -13.07 -11.91
C ALA A 477 24.89 -12.45 -10.57
N LEU A 478 23.78 -12.91 -9.98
CA LEU A 478 23.41 -12.63 -8.59
C LEU A 478 23.81 -13.83 -7.71
N ARG A 479 24.76 -13.62 -6.81
CA ARG A 479 25.34 -14.65 -5.93
C ARG A 479 25.10 -14.27 -4.48
N LEU A 480 25.07 -15.22 -3.55
CA LEU A 480 25.06 -14.88 -2.13
C LEU A 480 26.45 -14.47 -1.66
N HIS A 481 26.54 -13.31 -1.01
CA HIS A 481 27.78 -12.79 -0.44
C HIS A 481 27.59 -12.51 1.06
N GLN A 482 28.61 -12.83 1.84
CA GLN A 482 28.80 -12.20 3.15
C GLN A 482 29.26 -10.77 2.90
N LEU A 483 28.53 -9.79 3.41
CA LEU A 483 28.92 -8.40 3.30
C LEU A 483 29.98 -8.07 4.35
N GLN A 484 30.83 -7.11 3.99
CA GLN A 484 31.87 -6.56 4.85
C GLN A 484 31.70 -5.06 4.95
N THR A 485 32.37 -4.45 5.93
CA THR A 485 32.36 -3.00 6.10
C THR A 485 33.66 -2.43 5.55
N ASN A 486 33.57 -1.41 4.68
CA ASN A 486 34.74 -0.69 4.20
C ASN A 486 35.25 0.34 5.23
N ALA A 487 36.34 1.04 4.92
CA ALA A 487 36.93 2.05 5.83
C ALA A 487 35.97 3.19 6.21
N GLY A 488 34.93 3.44 5.40
CA GLY A 488 33.90 4.45 5.65
C GLY A 488 32.69 3.94 6.43
N GLY A 489 32.70 2.70 6.93
CA GLY A 489 31.57 2.15 7.66
C GLY A 489 30.43 1.64 6.77
N MET A 490 30.62 1.58 5.45
CA MET A 490 29.59 1.12 4.52
C MET A 490 29.74 -0.35 4.17
N LEU A 491 28.60 -1.03 4.02
CA LEU A 491 28.47 -2.39 3.53
C LEU A 491 28.95 -2.47 2.06
N VAL A 492 29.87 -3.39 1.81
CA VAL A 492 30.38 -3.76 0.49
C VAL A 492 30.36 -5.29 0.37
N ALA A 493 30.40 -5.80 -0.86
CA ALA A 493 30.47 -7.23 -1.09
C ALA A 493 31.79 -7.82 -0.55
N GLY A 494 31.69 -8.82 0.30
CA GLY A 494 32.81 -9.67 0.71
C GLY A 494 32.83 -10.98 -0.10
N PRO A 495 33.35 -12.08 0.48
CA PRO A 495 33.40 -13.38 -0.18
C PRO A 495 32.01 -13.92 -0.58
N ALA A 496 31.95 -14.57 -1.74
CA ALA A 496 30.79 -15.37 -2.12
C ALA A 496 30.66 -16.56 -1.16
N LEU A 497 29.42 -16.87 -0.76
CA LEU A 497 29.12 -17.94 0.19
C LEU A 497 29.04 -19.32 -0.46
N THR A 498 28.99 -19.37 -1.79
CA THR A 498 28.73 -20.56 -2.59
C THR A 498 29.63 -20.57 -3.82
N PRO A 499 30.06 -21.73 -4.31
CA PRO A 499 30.99 -21.82 -5.45
C PRO A 499 30.34 -21.49 -6.81
N GLY A 500 29.02 -21.53 -6.91
CA GLY A 500 28.29 -21.56 -8.17
C GLY A 500 27.31 -22.70 -8.15
N ILE A 501 26.00 -22.44 -8.22
CA ILE A 501 25.01 -23.52 -8.41
C ILE A 501 24.60 -23.47 -9.87
N SER A 502 25.02 -24.47 -10.64
CA SER A 502 24.79 -24.51 -12.09
C SER A 502 23.72 -25.54 -12.44
N LYS A 503 22.95 -25.24 -13.50
CA LYS A 503 22.05 -26.18 -14.15
C LYS A 503 22.17 -26.11 -15.66
N ASN A 504 21.83 -27.21 -16.31
CA ASN A 504 21.63 -27.31 -17.75
C ASN A 504 20.17 -27.69 -18.01
N LEU A 505 19.42 -26.77 -18.60
CA LEU A 505 17.98 -26.81 -18.72
C LEU A 505 17.56 -26.52 -20.16
N THR A 506 16.48 -27.17 -20.60
CA THR A 506 15.73 -26.79 -21.78
C THR A 506 14.26 -26.65 -21.41
N TRP A 507 13.51 -25.77 -22.06
CA TRP A 507 12.07 -25.63 -21.81
C TRP A 507 11.34 -25.13 -23.05
N TRP A 508 10.03 -25.30 -23.07
CA TRP A 508 9.20 -24.64 -24.07
C TRP A 508 8.71 -23.29 -23.55
N ASP A 509 8.96 -22.24 -24.31
CA ASP A 509 8.35 -20.92 -24.17
C ASP A 509 7.35 -20.74 -25.30
N PRO A 510 6.08 -21.09 -25.03
CA PRO A 510 5.47 -22.38 -25.36
C PRO A 510 5.70 -22.86 -26.81
N ASP A 511 5.94 -21.92 -27.73
CA ASP A 511 6.11 -22.15 -29.16
C ASP A 511 7.56 -22.46 -29.55
N ASN A 512 8.53 -22.03 -28.75
CA ASN A 512 9.96 -22.18 -29.04
C ASN A 512 10.68 -22.94 -27.93
N GLN A 513 11.60 -23.83 -28.31
CA GLN A 513 12.50 -24.42 -27.33
C GLN A 513 13.56 -23.39 -26.94
N ARG A 514 13.74 -23.22 -25.64
CA ARG A 514 14.78 -22.39 -25.03
C ARG A 514 15.73 -23.28 -24.26
N SER A 515 16.94 -22.80 -24.04
CA SER A 515 17.95 -23.47 -23.23
C SER A 515 18.67 -22.50 -22.32
N TYR A 516 19.20 -23.04 -21.22
CA TYR A 516 20.04 -22.34 -20.27
C TYR A 516 21.08 -23.31 -19.74
N ASN A 517 22.36 -22.94 -19.82
CA ASN A 517 23.45 -23.67 -19.20
C ASN A 517 24.34 -22.68 -18.49
N GLY A 518 24.32 -22.70 -17.16
CA GLY A 518 25.10 -21.74 -16.37
C GLY A 518 24.70 -21.69 -14.90
N VAL A 519 25.26 -20.69 -14.22
CA VAL A 519 25.07 -20.44 -12.79
C VAL A 519 23.75 -19.72 -12.52
N LEU A 520 22.90 -20.34 -11.71
CA LEU A 520 21.64 -19.78 -11.24
C LEU A 520 21.89 -18.54 -10.36
N TRP A 521 20.91 -17.63 -10.37
CA TRP A 521 20.82 -16.58 -9.36
C TRP A 521 20.54 -17.19 -8.00
N GLU A 522 21.15 -16.63 -6.96
CA GLU A 522 20.91 -17.02 -5.56
C GLU A 522 20.30 -15.82 -4.82
N ILE A 523 19.04 -15.97 -4.39
CA ILE A 523 18.16 -14.89 -3.92
C ILE A 523 17.34 -15.28 -2.70
N ASP A 524 16.69 -14.29 -2.10
CA ASP A 524 15.77 -14.45 -0.96
C ASP A 524 16.38 -15.22 0.24
N PRO A 525 17.62 -14.89 0.70
CA PRO A 525 18.22 -15.60 1.82
C PRO A 525 17.47 -15.33 3.13
N VAL A 526 17.36 -16.33 4.00
CA VAL A 526 16.87 -16.21 5.38
C VAL A 526 17.72 -17.04 6.33
N GLU A 527 17.92 -16.51 7.54
CA GLU A 527 18.68 -17.16 8.59
C GLU A 527 17.86 -18.28 9.26
N VAL A 528 18.46 -19.47 9.39
CA VAL A 528 17.84 -20.62 10.09
C VAL A 528 18.29 -20.63 11.54
N VAL A 529 17.49 -19.98 12.39
CA VAL A 529 17.74 -19.91 13.82
C VAL A 529 16.40 -19.89 14.56
N ALA A 530 16.38 -20.43 15.79
CA ALA A 530 15.26 -20.22 16.68
C ALA A 530 15.18 -18.74 17.09
N ARG A 531 13.98 -18.17 17.09
CA ARG A 531 13.74 -16.76 17.39
C ARG A 531 12.63 -16.64 18.42
N THR A 532 12.74 -15.64 19.28
CA THR A 532 11.64 -15.29 20.19
C THR A 532 10.43 -14.90 19.37
N ARG A 533 9.28 -15.49 19.72
CA ARG A 533 7.99 -15.19 19.11
C ARG A 533 7.59 -13.75 19.49
N PRO A 534 7.31 -12.88 18.51
CA PRO A 534 6.85 -11.52 18.78
C PRO A 534 5.51 -11.50 19.53
N PRO A 535 5.19 -10.42 20.25
CA PRO A 535 3.89 -10.28 20.89
C PRO A 535 2.76 -10.12 19.86
N VAL A 536 1.55 -10.53 20.21
CA VAL A 536 0.34 -10.13 19.48
C VAL A 536 -0.12 -8.79 20.03
N THR A 537 -0.14 -7.77 19.19
CA THR A 537 -0.54 -6.42 19.57
C THR A 537 -2.00 -6.15 19.19
N THR A 538 -2.67 -5.36 20.03
CA THR A 538 -4.01 -4.81 19.76
C THR A 538 -4.02 -3.35 20.16
N THR A 539 -4.80 -2.53 19.48
CA THR A 539 -4.85 -1.09 19.78
C THR A 539 -6.08 -0.76 20.61
N PRO A 540 -5.90 -0.30 21.85
CA PRO A 540 -7.01 0.14 22.68
C PRO A 540 -7.60 1.44 22.12
N MET A 541 -8.90 1.65 22.34
CA MET A 541 -9.54 2.93 22.08
C MET A 541 -8.87 4.02 22.94
N ALA A 542 -8.62 5.20 22.39
CA ALA A 542 -8.00 6.29 23.14
C ALA A 542 -9.02 7.01 24.05
N SER A 543 -8.52 7.71 25.08
CA SER A 543 -9.34 8.32 26.14
C SER A 543 -10.45 9.27 25.64
N PRO A 544 -10.24 10.13 24.62
CA PRO A 544 -11.32 10.99 24.12
C PRO A 544 -12.51 10.18 23.59
N GLU A 545 -12.27 9.14 22.81
CA GLU A 545 -13.33 8.27 22.29
C GLU A 545 -13.96 7.43 23.40
N GLN A 546 -13.16 6.88 24.34
CA GLN A 546 -13.68 6.16 25.51
C GLN A 546 -14.65 7.02 26.32
N SER A 547 -14.33 8.31 26.51
CA SER A 547 -15.20 9.24 27.23
C SER A 547 -16.55 9.45 26.54
N VAL A 548 -16.56 9.47 25.20
CA VAL A 548 -17.80 9.56 24.42
C VAL A 548 -18.64 8.29 24.59
N PHE A 549 -18.03 7.11 24.45
CA PHE A 549 -18.71 5.82 24.68
C PHE A 549 -19.33 5.73 26.07
N ALA A 550 -18.58 6.12 27.11
CA ALA A 550 -19.07 6.15 28.49
C ALA A 550 -20.24 7.14 28.66
N SER A 551 -20.11 8.36 28.12
CA SER A 551 -21.15 9.40 28.21
C SER A 551 -22.44 8.99 27.50
N GLU A 552 -22.31 8.25 26.39
CA GLU A 552 -23.44 7.75 25.61
C GLU A 552 -23.91 6.36 26.09
N GLN A 553 -23.32 5.81 27.15
CA GLN A 553 -23.64 4.51 27.73
C GLN A 553 -23.61 3.37 26.67
N VAL A 554 -22.66 3.44 25.74
CA VAL A 554 -22.46 2.40 24.72
C VAL A 554 -21.44 1.39 25.22
N ASN A 555 -21.85 0.11 25.27
CA ASN A 555 -20.93 -0.97 25.54
C ASN A 555 -20.02 -1.22 24.31
N GLU A 556 -18.72 -0.98 24.46
CA GLU A 556 -17.75 -1.11 23.37
C GLU A 556 -17.74 -2.52 22.76
N ALA A 557 -17.79 -3.57 23.57
CA ALA A 557 -17.75 -4.95 23.08
C ALA A 557 -18.97 -5.29 22.21
N ALA A 558 -20.18 -4.90 22.64
CA ALA A 558 -21.41 -5.07 21.88
C ALA A 558 -21.38 -4.25 20.58
N PHE A 559 -20.85 -3.03 20.62
CA PHE A 559 -20.70 -2.18 19.44
C PHE A 559 -19.72 -2.78 18.42
N ARG A 560 -18.55 -3.25 18.87
CA ARG A 560 -17.59 -3.95 17.99
C ARG A 560 -18.16 -5.26 17.45
N ALA A 561 -18.96 -5.98 18.22
CA ALA A 561 -19.65 -7.18 17.76
C ALA A 561 -20.66 -6.85 16.64
N TRP A 562 -21.43 -5.76 16.81
CA TRP A 562 -22.33 -5.26 15.78
C TRP A 562 -21.58 -4.85 14.50
N LEU A 563 -20.47 -4.12 14.62
CA LEU A 563 -19.61 -3.78 13.48
C LEU A 563 -19.13 -5.03 12.73
N LYS A 564 -18.62 -6.04 13.44
CA LYS A 564 -18.19 -7.32 12.86
C LYS A 564 -19.30 -8.04 12.12
N ALA A 565 -20.48 -8.13 12.75
CA ALA A 565 -21.65 -8.79 12.17
C ALA A 565 -22.11 -8.12 10.87
N ASN A 566 -21.88 -6.81 10.73
CA ASN A 566 -22.27 -6.03 9.56
C ASN A 566 -21.12 -5.78 8.57
N GLN A 567 -19.93 -6.38 8.77
CA GLN A 567 -18.72 -6.13 7.96
C GLN A 567 -18.34 -4.64 7.89
N LEU A 568 -18.49 -3.95 9.02
CA LEU A 568 -18.19 -2.53 9.17
C LEU A 568 -16.99 -2.31 10.09
N ALA A 569 -16.36 -1.15 9.90
CA ALA A 569 -15.47 -0.52 10.84
C ALA A 569 -15.99 0.90 11.15
N LEU A 570 -15.37 1.57 12.11
CA LEU A 570 -15.62 2.96 12.45
C LEU A 570 -14.33 3.76 12.23
N ILE A 571 -14.42 4.85 11.46
CA ILE A 571 -13.37 5.87 11.37
C ILE A 571 -13.82 7.13 12.09
N VAL A 572 -12.92 7.73 12.88
CA VAL A 572 -13.14 8.97 13.61
C VAL A 572 -12.00 9.93 13.31
N THR A 573 -12.30 11.20 13.08
CA THR A 573 -11.30 12.27 13.08
C THR A 573 -11.66 13.28 14.15
N ARG A 574 -10.72 13.63 15.03
CA ARG A 574 -11.00 14.57 16.13
C ARG A 574 -11.11 16.01 15.66
N ASN A 575 -10.28 16.43 14.72
CA ASN A 575 -10.38 17.75 14.11
C ASN A 575 -9.91 17.78 12.65
N GLN A 576 -10.84 17.91 11.71
CA GLN A 576 -10.61 18.03 10.28
C GLN A 576 -9.90 19.33 9.88
N THR A 577 -9.95 20.39 10.69
CA THR A 577 -9.21 21.63 10.41
C THR A 577 -7.73 21.51 10.78
N ALA A 578 -7.34 20.53 11.61
CA ALA A 578 -5.96 20.31 12.01
C ALA A 578 -5.19 19.47 10.97
N ARG A 579 -4.00 19.92 10.61
CA ARG A 579 -3.07 19.25 9.69
C ARG A 579 -1.67 19.29 10.24
N ASP A 580 -0.83 18.35 9.81
CA ASP A 580 0.58 18.39 10.13
C ASP A 580 1.22 19.73 9.72
N ARG A 581 2.16 20.23 10.52
CA ARG A 581 2.81 21.52 10.27
C ARG A 581 3.60 21.59 8.96
N ASP A 582 4.04 20.45 8.43
CA ASP A 582 4.80 20.38 7.18
C ASP A 582 3.93 20.10 5.94
N ASP A 583 2.64 19.83 6.15
CA ASP A 583 1.67 19.59 5.10
C ASP A 583 1.24 20.92 4.43
N LYS A 584 2.14 21.43 3.58
CA LYS A 584 2.02 22.72 2.88
C LYS A 584 1.63 22.57 1.41
N GLN A 585 1.51 21.34 0.90
CA GLN A 585 1.17 21.07 -0.49
C GLN A 585 -0.33 21.11 -0.75
N GLN A 586 -1.16 21.12 0.30
CA GLN A 586 -2.62 21.22 0.19
C GLN A 586 -3.15 22.26 1.19
N PRO A 587 -4.37 22.79 1.03
CA PRO A 587 -4.95 23.78 1.93
C PRO A 587 -4.85 23.43 3.42
N TYR A 588 -4.20 24.28 4.19
CA TYR A 588 -4.01 24.09 5.64
C TYR A 588 -4.62 25.21 6.51
N ASN A 589 -5.13 26.28 5.90
CA ASN A 589 -5.96 27.28 6.56
C ASN A 589 -7.42 26.86 6.41
N LEU A 590 -7.94 26.13 7.39
CA LEU A 590 -9.23 25.44 7.31
C LEU A 590 -10.18 25.94 8.39
N ARG A 591 -11.45 26.10 8.02
CA ARG A 591 -12.54 26.47 8.94
C ARG A 591 -13.78 25.63 8.67
N VAL A 592 -14.47 25.24 9.73
CA VAL A 592 -15.86 24.75 9.64
C VAL A 592 -16.79 25.96 9.72
N PRO A 593 -17.76 26.15 8.80
CA PRO A 593 -18.70 27.26 8.86
C PRO A 593 -19.42 27.34 10.23
N GLY A 594 -19.22 28.43 10.96
CA GLY A 594 -19.79 28.64 12.30
C GLY A 594 -19.17 27.77 13.41
N GLY A 595 -18.04 27.11 13.14
CA GLY A 595 -17.35 26.20 14.06
C GLY A 595 -15.87 26.54 14.25
N VAL A 596 -15.08 25.50 14.52
CA VAL A 596 -13.63 25.59 14.74
C VAL A 596 -12.89 26.01 13.47
N GLN A 597 -11.73 26.64 13.66
CA GLN A 597 -10.76 26.92 12.61
C GLN A 597 -9.34 26.62 13.11
N THR A 598 -8.48 26.20 12.20
CA THR A 598 -7.03 26.10 12.45
C THR A 598 -6.30 26.77 11.28
N LEU A 599 -5.49 27.77 11.60
CA LEU A 599 -4.76 28.58 10.62
C LEU A 599 -3.26 28.35 10.80
N GLY A 600 -2.55 28.11 9.70
CA GLY A 600 -1.10 27.93 9.70
C GLY A 600 -0.31 29.14 9.18
N GLY A 601 -0.99 30.23 8.82
CA GLY A 601 -0.39 31.46 8.32
C GLY A 601 -1.40 32.38 7.64
N GLY A 602 -0.91 33.37 6.89
CA GLY A 602 -1.74 34.17 5.99
C GLY A 602 -2.21 33.36 4.76
N GLY A 603 -3.05 33.97 3.92
CA GLY A 603 -3.56 33.35 2.70
C GLY A 603 -5.06 33.04 2.75
N ARG A 604 -5.54 32.28 1.77
CA ARG A 604 -6.96 31.91 1.68
C ARG A 604 -7.34 30.99 2.83
N ILE A 605 -8.51 31.25 3.43
CA ILE A 605 -9.18 30.34 4.36
C ILE A 605 -10.20 29.52 3.57
N TYR A 606 -10.14 28.21 3.71
CA TYR A 606 -11.04 27.28 3.03
C TYR A 606 -12.10 26.75 4.01
N GLU A 607 -13.36 26.84 3.61
CA GLU A 607 -14.48 26.30 4.38
C GLU A 607 -14.66 24.82 4.06
N ILE A 608 -14.57 23.95 5.07
CA ILE A 608 -14.84 22.52 4.94
C ILE A 608 -16.16 22.18 5.64
N SER A 609 -17.03 21.41 4.99
CA SER A 609 -18.38 21.08 5.48
C SER A 609 -18.65 19.58 5.47
N HIS A 610 -18.09 18.84 4.52
CA HIS A 610 -18.33 17.40 4.39
C HIS A 610 -17.01 16.63 4.32
N TYR A 611 -17.03 15.44 4.92
CA TYR A 611 -15.96 14.45 4.82
C TYR A 611 -16.47 13.31 3.95
N GLN A 612 -16.00 13.29 2.70
CA GLN A 612 -16.39 12.31 1.70
C GLN A 612 -15.43 11.14 1.71
N ILE A 613 -15.97 9.93 1.86
CA ILE A 613 -15.21 8.69 1.85
C ILE A 613 -15.46 8.00 0.52
N LEU A 614 -14.38 7.57 -0.12
CA LEU A 614 -14.39 6.78 -1.34
C LEU A 614 -13.86 5.38 -1.04
N GLN A 615 -14.32 4.42 -1.83
CA GLN A 615 -13.98 3.01 -1.73
C GLN A 615 -13.50 2.49 -3.09
N ALA A 616 -12.55 1.56 -3.07
CA ALA A 616 -12.01 0.94 -4.28
C ALA A 616 -12.97 -0.12 -4.84
N ASN A 617 -13.66 0.21 -5.94
CA ASN A 617 -14.56 -0.70 -6.64
C ASN A 617 -13.93 -1.23 -7.93
N MET A 618 -13.91 -2.55 -8.14
CA MET A 618 -13.35 -3.19 -9.34
C MET A 618 -14.33 -3.11 -10.53
N ILE A 619 -14.38 -1.94 -11.19
CA ILE A 619 -15.39 -1.64 -12.23
C ILE A 619 -14.83 -1.20 -13.58
N ARG A 620 -13.56 -0.81 -13.66
CA ARG A 620 -12.95 -0.38 -14.92
C ARG A 620 -12.44 -1.60 -15.70
N ALA A 621 -12.88 -1.73 -16.94
CA ALA A 621 -12.49 -2.78 -17.87
C ALA A 621 -12.00 -2.18 -19.20
N TYR A 622 -11.39 -3.02 -20.03
CA TYR A 622 -10.79 -2.62 -21.30
C TYR A 622 -11.14 -3.64 -22.40
N THR A 623 -11.27 -3.18 -23.65
CA THR A 623 -11.60 -4.05 -24.79
C THR A 623 -10.43 -4.30 -25.73
N THR A 624 -9.37 -3.49 -25.66
CA THR A 624 -8.23 -3.55 -26.58
C THR A 624 -6.97 -4.03 -25.87
N GLY A 625 -6.28 -5.02 -26.46
CA GLY A 625 -5.02 -5.57 -25.95
C GLY A 625 -5.22 -6.78 -25.05
N SER A 626 -4.44 -7.84 -25.27
CA SER A 626 -4.67 -9.17 -24.67
C SER A 626 -4.55 -9.19 -23.14
N ILE A 627 -3.68 -8.36 -22.56
CA ILE A 627 -3.54 -8.24 -21.10
C ILE A 627 -4.70 -7.46 -20.47
N TYR A 628 -5.27 -6.50 -21.19
CA TYR A 628 -6.31 -5.60 -20.69
C TYR A 628 -7.72 -6.18 -20.83
N GLN A 629 -7.90 -7.17 -21.71
CA GLN A 629 -9.17 -7.87 -21.94
C GLN A 629 -9.62 -8.78 -20.78
N ARG A 630 -8.80 -8.96 -19.75
CA ARG A 630 -9.12 -9.77 -18.57
C ARG A 630 -8.98 -8.95 -17.30
N GLY A 631 -9.88 -9.18 -16.36
CA GLY A 631 -9.82 -8.53 -15.05
C GLY A 631 -10.44 -7.14 -15.03
N ARG A 632 -10.30 -6.46 -13.89
CA ARG A 632 -10.84 -5.11 -13.68
C ARG A 632 -9.90 -4.27 -12.81
N ARG A 633 -9.76 -2.98 -13.15
CA ARG A 633 -9.04 -1.98 -12.36
C ARG A 633 -9.96 -1.41 -11.27
N PRO A 634 -9.48 -1.27 -10.01
CA PRO A 634 -10.20 -0.53 -8.98
C PRO A 634 -10.34 0.96 -9.33
N ILE A 635 -11.54 1.51 -9.16
CA ILE A 635 -11.85 2.94 -9.29
C ILE A 635 -12.39 3.44 -7.96
N ALA A 636 -11.95 4.63 -7.55
CA ALA A 636 -12.49 5.32 -6.39
C ALA A 636 -13.96 5.71 -6.64
N GLN A 637 -14.87 5.12 -5.87
CA GLN A 637 -16.30 5.39 -5.93
C GLN A 637 -16.78 5.88 -4.55
N PRO A 638 -17.78 6.78 -4.48
CA PRO A 638 -18.41 7.10 -3.21
C PRO A 638 -18.75 5.86 -2.38
N MET A 639 -18.44 5.91 -1.09
CA MET A 639 -18.82 4.86 -0.16
C MET A 639 -20.34 4.68 -0.13
N ALA A 640 -20.79 3.43 -0.06
CA ALA A 640 -22.20 3.08 0.11
C ALA A 640 -22.41 2.31 1.42
N VAL A 641 -22.71 3.02 2.50
CA VAL A 641 -23.00 2.44 3.84
C VAL A 641 -24.30 3.05 4.38
N ALA A 642 -25.38 2.28 4.36
CA ALA A 642 -26.71 2.73 4.78
C ALA A 642 -26.85 2.97 6.29
N ALA A 643 -25.93 2.45 7.10
CA ALA A 643 -25.93 2.64 8.55
C ALA A 643 -25.48 4.04 8.99
N ASN A 644 -24.92 4.85 8.09
CA ASN A 644 -24.57 6.24 8.41
C ASN A 644 -25.81 7.14 8.38
N PRO A 645 -25.84 8.20 9.21
CA PRO A 645 -26.84 9.25 9.10
C PRO A 645 -26.86 9.86 7.69
N ALA A 646 -28.05 10.18 7.19
CA ALA A 646 -28.17 10.84 5.89
C ALA A 646 -27.51 12.23 5.90
N ASN A 647 -26.75 12.54 4.85
CA ASN A 647 -26.13 13.85 4.63
C ASN A 647 -26.69 14.48 3.34
N ALA A 648 -27.98 14.83 3.32
CA ALA A 648 -28.69 15.22 2.09
C ALA A 648 -28.11 16.44 1.35
N GLY A 649 -27.41 17.33 2.07
CA GLY A 649 -26.74 18.50 1.48
C GLY A 649 -25.26 18.26 1.11
N GLY A 650 -24.76 17.03 1.28
CA GLY A 650 -23.38 16.67 0.99
C GLY A 650 -23.24 15.76 -0.23
N PRO A 651 -22.02 15.60 -0.75
CA PRO A 651 -21.75 14.67 -1.83
C PRO A 651 -22.02 13.22 -1.41
N ALA A 652 -22.29 12.33 -2.36
CA ALA A 652 -22.50 10.92 -2.07
C ALA A 652 -21.31 10.32 -1.30
N GLY A 653 -21.59 9.41 -0.36
CA GLY A 653 -20.56 8.78 0.48
C GLY A 653 -19.92 9.70 1.52
N SER A 654 -20.55 10.83 1.85
CA SER A 654 -20.04 11.77 2.85
C SER A 654 -20.82 11.80 4.16
N VAL A 655 -20.12 12.22 5.21
CA VAL A 655 -20.71 12.65 6.49
C VAL A 655 -20.43 14.13 6.73
N ARG A 656 -21.26 14.77 7.55
CA ARG A 656 -21.06 16.18 7.92
C ARG A 656 -19.84 16.32 8.86
N ILE A 657 -19.06 17.37 8.67
CA ILE A 657 -18.05 17.80 9.65
C ILE A 657 -18.75 18.59 10.76
N ALA A 658 -18.62 18.15 12.01
CA ALA A 658 -19.24 18.79 13.16
C ALA A 658 -18.60 20.15 13.47
N ALA A 659 -19.28 20.97 14.27
CA ALA A 659 -18.82 22.32 14.59
C ALA A 659 -17.47 22.35 15.36
N ASP A 660 -17.15 21.28 16.09
CA ASP A 660 -15.85 21.09 16.75
C ASP A 660 -14.75 20.57 15.78
N GLY A 661 -15.06 20.44 14.49
CA GLY A 661 -14.18 19.91 13.46
C GLY A 661 -14.18 18.40 13.36
N SER A 662 -14.89 17.67 14.23
CA SER A 662 -14.83 16.21 14.24
C SER A 662 -15.68 15.56 13.15
N THR A 663 -15.30 14.32 12.78
CA THR A 663 -16.11 13.43 11.93
C THR A 663 -16.12 12.03 12.53
N ALA A 664 -17.19 11.29 12.26
CA ALA A 664 -17.28 9.86 12.53
C ALA A 664 -18.15 9.20 11.46
N ALA A 665 -17.71 8.06 10.94
CA ALA A 665 -18.45 7.32 9.93
C ALA A 665 -18.28 5.81 10.09
N PHE A 666 -19.36 5.07 9.91
CA PHE A 666 -19.27 3.65 9.59
C PHE A 666 -18.73 3.47 8.18
N VAL A 667 -17.77 2.57 8.00
CA VAL A 667 -17.11 2.33 6.72
C VAL A 667 -17.08 0.83 6.41
N PRO A 668 -17.07 0.42 5.13
CA PRO A 668 -16.97 -0.99 4.80
C PRO A 668 -15.59 -1.51 5.23
N ALA A 669 -15.58 -2.63 5.94
CA ALA A 669 -14.36 -3.28 6.36
C ALA A 669 -13.75 -4.14 5.23
N SER A 670 -12.47 -4.46 5.37
CA SER A 670 -11.71 -5.29 4.42
C SER A 670 -11.83 -4.80 2.98
N ARG A 671 -11.89 -3.47 2.81
CA ARG A 671 -11.89 -2.75 1.53
C ARG A 671 -11.00 -1.53 1.66
N ALA A 672 -10.36 -1.17 0.56
CA ALA A 672 -9.47 -0.02 0.47
C ALA A 672 -10.33 1.25 0.43
N LEU A 673 -10.03 2.18 1.32
CA LEU A 673 -10.73 3.44 1.51
C LEU A 673 -9.78 4.61 1.34
N THR A 674 -10.31 5.72 0.86
CA THR A 674 -9.63 7.00 0.80
C THR A 674 -10.67 8.10 1.04
N TRP A 675 -10.26 9.35 1.20
CA TRP A 675 -11.20 10.41 1.58
C TRP A 675 -10.76 11.79 1.16
N GLN A 676 -11.71 12.72 1.22
CA GLN A 676 -11.48 14.14 1.02
C GLN A 676 -12.42 14.99 1.86
N SER A 677 -11.93 16.16 2.26
CA SER A 677 -12.76 17.23 2.82
C SER A 677 -13.25 18.12 1.69
N THR A 678 -14.55 18.39 1.66
CA THR A 678 -15.18 19.26 0.65
C THR A 678 -15.86 20.46 1.30
N ASP A 679 -16.08 21.51 0.52
CA ASP A 679 -16.94 22.62 0.92
C ASP A 679 -18.43 22.22 0.94
N ALA A 680 -19.30 23.18 1.24
CA ALA A 680 -20.74 22.97 1.30
C ALA A 680 -21.37 22.56 -0.03
N ALA A 681 -20.76 22.92 -1.17
CA ALA A 681 -21.21 22.54 -2.52
C ALA A 681 -20.63 21.20 -2.99
N GLY A 682 -19.79 20.55 -2.18
CA GLY A 682 -19.12 19.29 -2.54
C GLY A 682 -17.85 19.46 -3.37
N VAL A 683 -17.32 20.69 -3.50
CA VAL A 683 -16.03 20.92 -4.19
C VAL A 683 -14.89 20.48 -3.27
N PRO A 684 -13.96 19.60 -3.73
CA PRO A 684 -12.95 19.08 -2.84
C PRO A 684 -11.78 20.05 -2.60
N ILE A 685 -11.35 20.13 -1.34
CA ILE A 685 -10.33 21.05 -0.83
C ILE A 685 -9.06 20.29 -0.43
N VAL A 686 -9.20 19.22 0.36
CA VAL A 686 -8.09 18.39 0.85
C VAL A 686 -8.36 16.94 0.50
N ARG A 687 -7.35 16.22 0.02
CA ARG A 687 -7.48 14.82 -0.40
C ARG A 687 -6.42 13.95 0.27
N GLU A 688 -6.86 12.84 0.83
CA GLU A 688 -6.00 11.72 1.18
C GLU A 688 -5.61 11.01 -0.12
N ARG A 689 -4.32 10.83 -0.38
CA ARG A 689 -3.85 10.25 -1.65
C ARG A 689 -3.29 8.84 -1.46
N LEU A 690 -3.64 8.21 -0.35
CA LEU A 690 -3.36 6.82 -0.04
C LEU A 690 -4.66 6.04 0.15
N TRP A 691 -4.57 4.75 -0.11
CA TRP A 691 -5.59 3.78 0.30
C TRP A 691 -5.32 3.32 1.75
N VAL A 692 -6.36 3.09 2.54
CA VAL A 692 -6.26 2.51 3.89
C VAL A 692 -7.36 1.46 4.05
N THR A 693 -7.04 0.31 4.64
CA THR A 693 -8.01 -0.74 4.95
C THR A 693 -8.28 -0.76 6.45
N LEU A 694 -9.56 -0.84 6.82
CA LEU A 694 -9.96 -1.09 8.21
C LEU A 694 -10.55 -2.50 8.33
N GLN A 695 -10.37 -3.13 9.49
CA GLN A 695 -10.85 -4.48 9.78
C GLN A 695 -12.26 -4.48 10.39
N PRO A 696 -13.03 -5.57 10.24
CA PRO A 696 -14.35 -5.67 10.87
C PRO A 696 -14.27 -5.48 12.39
N GLY A 697 -15.04 -4.53 12.93
CA GLY A 697 -15.01 -4.18 14.35
C GLY A 697 -13.88 -3.25 14.79
N GLU A 698 -13.04 -2.79 13.85
CA GLU A 698 -12.04 -1.78 14.13
C GLU A 698 -12.69 -0.43 14.41
N ILE A 699 -12.11 0.30 15.36
CA ILE A 699 -12.44 1.70 15.65
C ILE A 699 -11.15 2.47 15.50
N ARG A 700 -10.97 3.10 14.34
CA ARG A 700 -9.78 3.88 14.01
C ARG A 700 -10.02 5.34 14.31
N THR A 701 -9.06 5.98 14.98
CA THR A 701 -9.11 7.42 15.27
C THR A 701 -7.88 8.12 14.72
N CYS A 702 -8.11 9.18 13.96
CA CYS A 702 -7.09 10.14 13.53
C CYS A 702 -7.23 11.43 14.33
N THR A 703 -6.12 12.06 14.72
CA THR A 703 -6.17 13.36 15.42
C THR A 703 -6.57 14.49 14.48
N GLY A 704 -6.14 14.42 13.22
CA GLY A 704 -6.49 15.31 12.12
C GLY A 704 -6.37 14.61 10.75
N CYS A 705 -6.64 15.34 9.67
CA CYS A 705 -6.81 14.78 8.32
C CYS A 705 -5.55 14.31 7.59
N HIS A 706 -4.38 14.50 8.20
CA HIS A 706 -3.10 13.99 7.71
C HIS A 706 -2.21 13.61 8.91
N GLY A 707 -2.82 13.13 10.01
CA GLY A 707 -2.16 12.72 11.26
C GLY A 707 -1.04 13.65 11.73
N GLU A 708 -1.33 14.55 12.66
CA GLU A 708 -0.31 15.46 13.18
C GLU A 708 0.88 14.67 13.76
N ASN A 709 2.09 14.93 13.28
CA ASN A 709 3.29 14.28 13.78
C ASN A 709 3.60 14.79 15.20
N ALA A 710 4.34 15.90 15.30
CA ALA A 710 4.63 16.53 16.58
C ALA A 710 3.70 17.72 16.86
N ARG A 711 3.37 18.49 15.82
CA ARG A 711 2.64 19.74 15.91
C ARG A 711 1.78 19.94 14.67
N ASN A 712 0.68 20.66 14.85
CA ASN A 712 -0.14 21.08 13.73
C ASN A 712 0.34 22.37 13.10
N GLN A 713 -0.32 22.78 12.02
CA GLN A 713 0.02 23.98 11.27
C GLN A 713 0.00 25.28 12.10
N ALA A 714 -0.75 25.31 13.21
CA ALA A 714 -0.80 26.45 14.15
C ALA A 714 0.20 26.34 15.30
N GLY A 715 1.07 25.32 15.32
CA GLY A 715 2.00 25.02 16.42
C GLY A 715 1.34 24.34 17.62
N GLY A 716 0.06 23.98 17.53
CA GLY A 716 -0.68 23.25 18.56
C GLY A 716 -0.29 21.77 18.62
N THR A 717 -0.61 21.12 19.74
CA THR A 717 -0.55 19.66 19.86
C THR A 717 -1.79 19.01 19.24
N PRO A 718 -1.75 17.70 18.94
CA PRO A 718 -2.91 16.98 18.43
C PRO A 718 -4.16 17.13 19.31
N SER A 719 -5.33 17.19 18.68
CA SER A 719 -6.60 17.37 19.39
C SER A 719 -6.88 16.21 20.36
N THR A 720 -7.31 16.56 21.56
CA THR A 720 -7.82 15.63 22.59
C THR A 720 -9.30 15.87 22.90
N THR A 721 -9.96 16.76 22.15
CA THR A 721 -11.38 17.07 22.31
C THR A 721 -12.23 15.82 22.05
N PRO A 722 -13.13 15.42 22.98
CA PRO A 722 -14.09 14.35 22.76
C PRO A 722 -14.96 14.63 21.51
N PRO A 723 -14.90 13.78 20.45
CA PRO A 723 -15.52 14.10 19.17
C PRO A 723 -17.06 14.18 19.23
N GLU A 724 -17.64 15.34 18.91
CA GLU A 724 -19.09 15.51 18.84
C GLU A 724 -19.71 14.66 17.71
N ALA A 725 -19.04 14.50 16.58
CA ALA A 725 -19.52 13.65 15.49
C ALA A 725 -19.64 12.17 15.92
N LEU A 726 -18.71 11.66 16.74
CA LEU A 726 -18.80 10.32 17.31
C LEU A 726 -20.00 10.21 18.25
N ARG A 727 -20.22 11.21 19.10
CA ARG A 727 -21.37 11.26 20.01
C ARG A 727 -22.69 11.16 19.23
N GLN A 728 -22.82 11.93 18.14
CA GLN A 728 -23.99 11.92 17.27
C GLN A 728 -24.18 10.56 16.58
N LEU A 729 -23.09 9.97 16.07
CA LEU A 729 -23.15 8.66 15.41
C LEU A 729 -23.56 7.55 16.38
N LEU A 730 -23.05 7.54 17.62
CA LEU A 730 -23.44 6.57 18.64
C LEU A 730 -24.91 6.69 19.04
N ARG A 731 -25.44 7.93 19.13
CA ARG A 731 -26.88 8.17 19.37
C ARG A 731 -27.73 7.64 18.23
N HIS A 732 -27.32 7.89 16.99
CA HIS A 732 -27.98 7.37 15.80
C HIS A 732 -28.01 5.84 15.80
N TRP A 733 -26.86 5.20 16.07
CA TRP A 733 -26.76 3.75 16.16
C TRP A 733 -27.69 3.16 17.23
N LYS A 734 -27.74 3.76 18.43
CA LYS A 734 -28.67 3.33 19.50
C LYS A 734 -30.13 3.38 19.05
N GLN A 735 -30.53 4.47 18.40
CA GLN A 735 -31.90 4.67 17.90
C GLN A 735 -32.29 3.60 16.87
N GLN A 736 -31.38 3.25 15.95
CA GLN A 736 -31.63 2.23 14.93
C GLN A 736 -31.68 0.80 15.49
N ASN A 737 -30.94 0.51 16.56
CA ASN A 737 -30.78 -0.85 17.09
C ASN A 737 -31.60 -1.12 18.37
N GLY A 738 -32.63 -0.31 18.63
CA GLY A 738 -33.59 -0.55 19.73
C GLY A 738 -33.02 -0.40 21.14
N ALA A 739 -31.84 0.22 21.30
CA ALA A 739 -31.34 0.60 22.62
C ALA A 739 -32.20 1.75 23.15
N THR A 740 -32.70 1.63 24.38
CA THR A 740 -33.65 2.59 24.98
C THR A 740 -33.11 4.02 24.82
N PRO A 741 -33.85 4.94 24.17
CA PRO A 741 -33.42 6.32 24.01
C PRO A 741 -33.23 6.96 25.39
N ILE A 742 -32.01 7.40 25.70
CA ILE A 742 -31.77 8.23 26.88
C ILE A 742 -32.41 9.60 26.60
N ARG A 743 -33.54 9.90 27.25
CA ARG A 743 -34.02 11.28 27.32
C ARG A 743 -33.06 12.06 28.23
N VAL A 744 -32.28 12.97 27.65
CA VAL A 744 -31.57 13.98 28.42
C VAL A 744 -32.52 15.15 28.58
N ASN A 745 -32.90 15.50 29.82
CA ASN A 745 -33.59 16.75 30.11
C ASN A 745 -32.69 17.92 29.67
N GLY A 746 -33.10 18.68 28.65
CA GLY A 746 -32.51 19.99 28.33
C GLY A 746 -32.16 20.30 26.87
N ALA A 747 -32.28 19.38 25.92
CA ALA A 747 -32.02 19.68 24.50
C ALA A 747 -33.31 19.56 23.67
N HIS A 748 -33.95 20.70 23.40
CA HIS A 748 -35.00 20.77 22.38
C HIS A 748 -34.37 20.65 20.97
N PRO A 749 -34.87 19.77 20.09
CA PRO A 749 -34.50 19.78 18.68
C PRO A 749 -35.00 21.07 18.02
N LEU A 750 -34.10 21.83 17.38
CA LEU A 750 -34.49 22.84 16.40
C LEU A 750 -34.89 22.13 15.10
N ILE A 751 -36.13 21.64 15.04
CA ILE A 751 -36.79 21.27 13.79
C ILE A 751 -38.08 22.11 13.71
N PRO A 752 -38.30 22.90 12.64
CA PRO A 752 -39.58 23.56 12.42
C PRO A 752 -40.61 22.51 11.97
N ASN A 753 -41.63 22.26 12.79
CA ASN A 753 -42.82 21.50 12.40
C ASN A 753 -43.80 22.43 11.65
N PRO A 754 -44.34 22.05 10.47
CA PRO A 754 -45.46 22.75 9.88
C PRO A 754 -46.76 22.11 10.39
N SER A 755 -47.33 22.63 11.46
CA SER A 755 -48.72 22.36 11.82
C SER A 755 -49.31 23.57 12.54
N VAL A 756 -49.85 24.50 11.77
CA VAL A 756 -50.75 25.54 12.29
C VAL A 756 -52.14 24.93 12.37
N ALA A 757 -52.65 24.80 13.59
CA ALA A 757 -54.04 24.45 13.85
C ALA A 757 -54.94 25.68 13.69
N MET A 758 -56.01 25.57 12.90
CA MET A 758 -57.15 26.49 12.93
C MET A 758 -58.19 26.06 13.99
N PRO A 759 -58.97 26.99 14.57
CA PRO A 759 -59.92 26.70 15.64
C PRO A 759 -61.26 26.13 15.09
N PRO A 760 -62.11 25.53 15.96
CA PRO A 760 -63.11 24.55 15.54
C PRO A 760 -64.44 25.18 15.11
N ALA A 761 -65.13 24.50 14.18
CA ALA A 761 -66.53 24.74 13.85
C ALA A 761 -67.42 23.61 14.41
N THR A 762 -68.62 24.03 14.81
CA THR A 762 -69.66 23.30 15.53
C THR A 762 -70.39 22.21 14.72
N ALA A 763 -71.02 21.31 15.48
CA ALA A 763 -71.70 20.08 15.08
C ALA A 763 -72.89 20.22 14.11
N GLY A 764 -73.15 19.14 13.35
CA GLY A 764 -74.45 18.86 12.73
C GLY A 764 -74.44 17.73 11.69
N ALA A 765 -74.94 16.54 12.09
CA ALA A 765 -75.72 15.52 11.35
C ALA A 765 -75.22 15.04 9.94
N THR A 766 -75.28 13.78 9.51
CA THR A 766 -75.96 12.54 9.89
C THR A 766 -75.30 11.40 9.08
N VAL A 767 -75.28 10.18 9.59
CA VAL A 767 -74.79 8.96 8.92
C VAL A 767 -75.98 8.13 8.42
N MET A 768 -75.84 7.45 7.26
CA MET A 768 -76.27 6.06 6.97
C MET A 768 -75.79 5.64 5.53
N PRO A 769 -75.64 4.34 5.22
CA PRO A 769 -74.40 3.80 4.62
C PRO A 769 -74.58 2.86 3.39
N ALA A 770 -73.41 2.38 2.91
CA ALA A 770 -73.12 1.11 2.20
C ALA A 770 -73.64 0.89 0.77
N ASP A 771 -72.75 0.53 -0.17
CA ASP A 771 -72.68 -0.86 -0.65
C ASP A 771 -71.45 -1.16 -1.54
N GLU A 772 -71.14 -2.46 -1.54
CA GLU A 772 -69.98 -3.19 -2.03
C GLU A 772 -69.77 -3.20 -3.56
N GLY A 773 -68.52 -3.52 -3.96
CA GLY A 773 -68.33 -4.56 -4.97
C GLY A 773 -67.69 -4.21 -6.32
N ALA A 774 -66.65 -4.99 -6.65
CA ALA A 774 -66.40 -5.62 -7.95
C ALA A 774 -65.28 -5.06 -8.88
N THR A 775 -64.18 -5.82 -8.87
CA THR A 775 -63.47 -6.42 -10.03
C THR A 775 -62.97 -5.55 -11.19
N VAL A 776 -61.64 -5.54 -11.31
CA VAL A 776 -60.86 -5.06 -12.47
C VAL A 776 -60.99 -6.06 -13.62
N THR A 777 -61.48 -5.61 -14.78
CA THR A 777 -61.62 -6.42 -16.00
C THR A 777 -60.55 -6.08 -17.06
N ALA A 778 -60.36 -7.01 -18.00
CA ALA A 778 -59.28 -7.07 -19.00
C ALA A 778 -59.25 -5.94 -20.07
N SER A 779 -60.03 -4.88 -19.93
CA SER A 779 -60.00 -3.71 -20.82
C SER A 779 -58.85 -2.74 -20.51
N TRP A 780 -58.28 -2.78 -19.30
CA TRP A 780 -57.18 -1.89 -18.89
C TRP A 780 -55.81 -2.30 -19.48
N LEU A 781 -55.64 -3.58 -19.86
CA LEU A 781 -54.44 -4.10 -20.52
C LEU A 781 -54.39 -3.79 -22.04
N GLY A 782 -55.49 -3.31 -22.62
CA GLY A 782 -55.59 -2.97 -24.05
C GLY A 782 -55.08 -1.56 -24.40
N GLU A 783 -55.08 -0.63 -23.44
CA GLU A 783 -54.68 0.76 -23.68
C GLU A 783 -53.18 1.00 -23.44
N VAL A 784 -52.56 0.27 -22.51
CA VAL A 784 -51.11 0.36 -22.25
C VAL A 784 -50.26 -0.19 -23.41
N ARG A 785 -50.78 -1.17 -24.18
CA ARG A 785 -50.07 -1.75 -25.34
C ARG A 785 -50.14 -0.91 -26.62
N ARG A 786 -50.98 0.13 -26.69
CA ARG A 786 -51.06 1.04 -27.84
C ARG A 786 -50.16 2.28 -27.71
N ALA A 787 -49.70 2.62 -26.50
CA ALA A 787 -48.77 3.73 -26.27
C ALA A 787 -47.29 3.39 -26.57
N ILE A 788 -46.90 2.11 -26.60
CA ILE A 788 -45.49 1.67 -26.76
C ILE A 788 -45.09 1.46 -28.23
N ARG A 789 -46.02 1.50 -29.20
CA ARG A 789 -45.73 1.29 -30.65
C ARG A 789 -45.61 2.55 -31.50
N ARG A 790 -45.65 3.76 -30.92
CA ARG A 790 -45.60 5.03 -31.70
C ARG A 790 -44.33 5.87 -31.55
N ASP A 791 -43.31 5.41 -30.82
CA ASP A 791 -42.08 6.20 -30.62
C ASP A 791 -40.79 5.48 -31.08
N ARG A 792 -40.92 4.56 -32.06
CA ARG A 792 -39.81 3.87 -32.75
C ARG A 792 -39.80 4.11 -34.26
N ALA A 793 -40.22 5.30 -34.68
CA ALA A 793 -40.06 5.78 -36.04
C ALA A 793 -39.84 7.29 -35.98
N ASP A 794 -38.58 7.67 -35.75
CA ASP A 794 -37.92 8.98 -35.89
C ASP A 794 -37.06 9.34 -34.67
N ARG A 795 -35.93 8.62 -34.53
CA ARG A 795 -34.60 9.09 -34.07
C ARG A 795 -33.60 7.95 -34.04
#